data_AF-A0A388Q435-F1
#
_entry.id   AF-A0A388Q435-F1
#
_cell.length_a   1.000
_cell.length_b   1.000
_cell.length_c   1.000
_cell.angle_alpha   90.00
_cell.angle_beta   90.00
_cell.angle_gamma   90.00
#
_symmetry.space_group_name_H-M   'P 1'
#
loop_
_entity.id
_entity.type
_entity.pdbx_description
1 polymer ?
#
loop_
_entity_poly.entity_id
_entity_poly.type
_entity_poly.pdbx_seq_one_letter_code
_entity_poly.pdbx_strand_id
1 'polypeptide(L)'
;MALSPLIKYIYSSGAEEVIRRGKRIFLTGGVQLIKRDEFTGQITFKVRNDMYYNQYNVTISKYHDENTLSARCTCPYNMGEICRHEAAALFQLNDMIANQTLNASEAVFDQKHTVVRMKVIDLKSLRLFTSNYLFEEAEKIAQKHKAKISNAENEKVEAILQVDGEKVNLKIKRNDDKSFDTSCTCAETKHALCKHKTSLFLQLLNNHGPLYFDTIRNWDSQKNKLLSLYGYSLEDDLTGKFDFIYQEGKPILKVLDTTIKKVNTGLTREQISREPATVVTEQKNYTKRLGVIVNLQEKEYPFFAIDLIEGELNIEKTAFAGNVTKLDTSKYISPEQYTLEDRDIMSMVRKVQNTETAKYIAKNSPFGDLWENIIHNQTEWTQENKEALFEYLHPKLLKLFSSLRTFNPLYLLPKGKAYKTSSLIPLTYVDNTPFPSFAVHRSKVKTKGKKAALAGNIETALGIDINGEIIPLEKNELNNPLLFLFDKKMYLIHKAQDACKLASLEDHLSTDQAHWPSYLKDKLIPLSKIYAVTFDKDLVEYKQDIKPTCAVFLGEQASYFIIKPVFKYEDTEAGWNEEQSLSIYKDGKLVIVQRHKETENAFIQMLQNLHTHLRVQDTEHQFAIHSKYALQKNWFLPLF
;
A
#
# COMPACT_ATOMS: atom_id res chain seq x y z
N MET A 1 -6.83 -3.78 -9.28
CA MET A 1 -6.88 -2.39 -8.79
C MET A 1 -5.75 -2.19 -7.79
N ALA A 2 -4.81 -1.30 -8.11
CA ALA A 2 -3.72 -0.93 -7.21
C ALA A 2 -4.29 -0.41 -5.87
N LEU A 3 -3.63 -0.73 -4.75
CA LEU A 3 -4.00 -0.19 -3.44
C LEU A 3 -3.76 1.32 -3.46
N SER A 4 -4.72 2.09 -2.92
CA SER A 4 -4.59 3.54 -2.79
C SER A 4 -3.35 3.92 -1.96
N PRO A 5 -2.67 5.03 -2.29
CA PRO A 5 -1.62 5.67 -1.48
C PRO A 5 -1.81 5.60 0.03
N LEU A 6 -3.02 5.98 0.48
CA LEU A 6 -3.36 6.03 1.91
C LEU A 6 -3.41 4.63 2.52
N ILE A 7 -3.89 3.64 1.75
CA ILE A 7 -3.98 2.25 2.20
C ILE A 7 -2.57 1.66 2.32
N LYS A 8 -1.69 1.92 1.33
CA LYS A 8 -0.29 1.47 1.40
C LYS A 8 0.40 2.00 2.64
N TYR A 9 0.26 3.31 2.92
CA TYR A 9 0.84 3.94 4.11
C TYR A 9 0.36 3.30 5.42
N ILE A 10 -0.94 2.97 5.54
CA ILE A 10 -1.47 2.28 6.73
C ILE A 10 -0.80 0.92 6.93
N TYR A 11 -0.63 0.14 5.84
CA TYR A 11 -0.05 -1.21 5.92
C TYR A 11 1.47 -1.23 6.01
N SER A 12 2.17 -0.17 5.57
CA SER A 12 3.62 -0.02 5.74
C SER A 12 4.00 0.43 7.16
N SER A 13 3.25 1.38 7.73
CA SER A 13 3.62 2.03 9.00
C SER A 13 2.89 1.46 10.22
N GLY A 14 1.83 0.67 10.01
CA GLY A 14 0.99 0.13 11.08
C GLY A 14 1.32 -1.30 11.50
N ALA A 15 1.40 -1.55 12.80
CA ALA A 15 1.33 -2.91 13.34
C ALA A 15 -0.05 -3.54 13.08
N GLU A 16 -0.11 -4.85 12.84
CA GLU A 16 -1.35 -5.56 12.46
C GLU A 16 -2.50 -5.38 13.46
N GLU A 17 -2.18 -5.30 14.76
CA GLU A 17 -3.16 -5.00 15.80
C GLU A 17 -3.72 -3.57 15.70
N VAL A 18 -2.85 -2.58 15.47
CA VAL A 18 -3.22 -1.17 15.31
C VAL A 18 -4.12 -0.99 14.10
N ILE A 19 -3.77 -1.63 12.98
CA ILE A 19 -4.57 -1.61 11.75
C ILE A 19 -5.94 -2.25 12.00
N ARG A 20 -5.99 -3.42 12.66
CA ARG A 20 -7.24 -4.10 12.97
C ARG A 20 -8.15 -3.27 13.87
N ARG A 21 -7.60 -2.64 14.91
CA ARG A 21 -8.35 -1.76 15.83
C ARG A 21 -8.79 -0.47 15.14
N GLY A 22 -7.93 0.17 14.36
CA GLY A 22 -8.28 1.36 13.58
C GLY A 22 -9.38 1.08 12.55
N LYS A 23 -9.29 -0.07 11.85
CA LYS A 23 -10.34 -0.53 10.93
C LYS A 23 -11.67 -0.79 11.64
N ARG A 24 -11.64 -1.29 12.89
CA ARG A 24 -12.85 -1.42 13.71
C ARG A 24 -13.47 -0.05 14.01
N ILE A 25 -12.68 0.94 14.46
CA ILE A 25 -13.16 2.30 14.75
C ILE A 25 -13.82 2.91 13.50
N PHE A 26 -13.15 2.81 12.36
CA PHE A 26 -13.69 3.24 11.06
C PHE A 26 -15.03 2.57 10.73
N LEU A 27 -15.10 1.23 10.77
CA LEU A 27 -16.32 0.47 10.46
C LEU A 27 -17.48 0.75 11.44
N THR A 28 -17.18 1.15 12.69
CA THR A 28 -18.19 1.54 13.68
C THR A 28 -18.68 2.98 13.52
N GLY A 29 -18.18 3.74 12.53
CA GLY A 29 -18.51 5.15 12.34
C GLY A 29 -17.91 6.06 13.41
N GLY A 30 -16.80 5.66 14.03
CA GLY A 30 -16.12 6.41 15.08
C GLY A 30 -15.30 7.59 14.58
N VAL A 31 -15.34 7.92 13.28
CA VAL A 31 -14.55 8.98 12.65
C VAL A 31 -15.48 10.02 12.05
N GLN A 32 -15.24 11.29 12.34
CA GLN A 32 -16.01 12.43 11.82
C GLN A 32 -15.07 13.48 11.25
N LEU A 33 -15.34 14.00 10.05
CA LEU A 33 -14.59 15.13 9.50
C LEU A 33 -14.96 16.41 10.27
N ILE A 34 -13.96 17.10 10.83
CA ILE A 34 -14.18 18.39 11.53
C ILE A 34 -13.93 19.55 10.57
N LYS A 35 -12.76 19.54 9.92
CA LYS A 35 -12.29 20.67 9.11
C LYS A 35 -11.47 20.15 7.95
N ARG A 36 -11.74 20.67 6.76
CA ARG A 36 -10.86 20.62 5.59
C ARG A 36 -10.32 22.02 5.38
N ASP A 37 -9.00 22.13 5.35
CA ASP A 37 -8.31 23.37 5.04
C ASP A 37 -7.64 23.20 3.68
N GLU A 38 -8.36 23.60 2.62
CA GLU A 38 -7.91 23.46 1.23
C GLU A 38 -6.63 24.25 0.94
N PHE A 39 -6.35 25.28 1.75
CA PHE A 39 -5.20 26.17 1.58
C PHE A 39 -3.91 25.59 2.17
N THR A 40 -4.00 24.81 3.25
CA THR A 40 -2.84 24.14 3.86
C THR A 40 -2.72 22.67 3.47
N GLY A 41 -3.68 22.15 2.70
CA GLY A 41 -3.77 20.73 2.36
C GLY A 41 -3.94 19.83 3.59
N GLN A 42 -4.52 20.37 4.67
CA GLN A 42 -4.72 19.65 5.93
C GLN A 42 -6.19 19.28 6.14
N ILE A 43 -6.41 18.08 6.64
CA ILE A 43 -7.72 17.57 6.97
C ILE A 43 -7.70 17.10 8.42
N THR A 44 -8.64 17.59 9.22
CA THR A 44 -8.75 17.22 10.64
C THR A 44 -10.01 16.40 10.88
N PHE A 45 -9.82 15.21 11.45
CA PHE A 45 -10.85 14.28 11.85
C PHE A 45 -10.98 14.22 13.38
N LYS A 46 -12.20 14.07 13.86
CA LYS A 46 -12.50 13.62 15.22
C LYS A 46 -12.61 12.11 15.22
N VAL A 47 -11.84 11.45 16.06
CA VAL A 47 -11.83 9.99 16.16
C VAL A 47 -12.16 9.56 17.58
N ARG A 48 -13.19 8.74 17.72
CA ARG A 48 -13.59 8.13 18.98
C ARG A 48 -12.72 6.92 19.28
N ASN A 49 -12.44 6.71 20.56
CA ASN A 49 -11.71 5.55 21.03
C ASN A 49 -12.58 4.26 20.90
N ASP A 50 -11.93 3.10 20.79
CA ASP A 50 -12.60 1.80 20.61
C ASP A 50 -13.23 1.26 21.91
N MET A 51 -12.58 1.50 23.05
CA MET A 51 -13.01 0.99 24.37
C MET A 51 -13.64 2.06 25.27
N TYR A 52 -13.30 3.34 25.07
CA TYR A 52 -13.69 4.44 25.96
C TYR A 52 -14.44 5.54 25.19
N TYR A 53 -15.18 6.41 25.91
CA TYR A 53 -15.92 7.52 25.31
C TYR A 53 -15.06 8.71 24.86
N ASN A 54 -13.74 8.66 25.09
CA ASN A 54 -12.83 9.74 24.72
C ASN A 54 -12.75 9.90 23.20
N GLN A 55 -12.58 11.15 22.78
CA GLN A 55 -12.40 11.53 21.38
C GLN A 55 -11.07 12.26 21.23
N TYR A 56 -10.36 11.99 20.14
CA TYR A 56 -9.10 12.60 19.80
C TYR A 56 -9.19 13.25 18.43
N ASN A 57 -8.51 14.37 18.26
CA ASN A 57 -8.34 15.00 16.96
C ASN A 57 -7.14 14.39 16.25
N VAL A 58 -7.33 14.01 15.00
CA VAL A 58 -6.32 13.52 14.08
C VAL A 58 -6.21 14.48 12.92
N THR A 59 -5.04 15.06 12.70
CA THR A 59 -4.77 15.93 11.55
C THR A 59 -3.90 15.18 10.55
N ILE A 60 -4.36 15.14 9.29
CA ILE A 60 -3.68 14.53 8.17
C ILE A 60 -3.25 15.65 7.22
N SER A 61 -2.00 15.67 6.80
CA SER A 61 -1.46 16.64 5.84
C SER A 61 -0.82 15.93 4.65
N LYS A 62 -0.73 16.65 3.52
CA LYS A 62 -0.06 16.18 2.29
C LYS A 62 -0.62 14.85 1.76
N TYR A 63 -1.93 14.65 1.87
CA TYR A 63 -2.60 13.38 1.56
C TYR A 63 -2.70 13.04 0.06
N HIS A 64 -2.14 13.87 -0.81
CA HIS A 64 -2.04 13.66 -2.26
C HIS A 64 -0.73 12.98 -2.69
N ASP A 65 0.27 12.89 -1.80
CA ASP A 65 1.60 12.36 -2.11
C ASP A 65 2.00 11.26 -1.11
N GLU A 66 2.36 10.07 -1.62
CA GLU A 66 2.71 8.88 -0.83
C GLU A 66 3.94 9.11 0.07
N ASN A 67 4.90 9.93 -0.37
CA ASN A 67 6.19 10.09 0.31
C ASN A 67 6.19 11.16 1.41
N THR A 68 5.23 12.09 1.37
CA THR A 68 5.19 13.25 2.27
C THR A 68 3.96 13.28 3.17
N LEU A 69 3.06 12.30 3.02
CA LEU A 69 1.89 12.09 3.88
C LEU A 69 2.30 12.03 5.36
N SER A 70 1.63 12.82 6.20
CA SER A 70 1.80 12.73 7.65
C SER A 70 0.46 12.78 8.37
N ALA A 71 0.33 11.98 9.43
CA ALA A 71 -0.85 11.95 10.29
C ALA A 71 -0.40 12.17 11.74
N ARG A 72 -1.08 13.07 12.47
CA ARG A 72 -0.81 13.35 13.88
C ARG A 72 -2.08 13.28 14.71
N CYS A 73 -2.07 12.48 15.76
CA CYS A 73 -3.15 12.34 16.72
C CYS A 73 -2.82 13.00 18.06
N THR A 74 -3.82 13.58 18.69
CA THR A 74 -3.79 14.14 20.06
C THR A 74 -3.88 13.08 21.17
N CYS A 75 -3.69 11.80 20.86
CA CYS A 75 -3.85 10.74 21.86
C CYS A 75 -2.56 10.54 22.67
N PRO A 76 -2.64 10.23 23.97
CA PRO A 76 -1.46 10.07 24.84
C PRO A 76 -0.66 8.79 24.55
N TYR A 77 -1.21 7.87 23.76
CA TYR A 77 -0.54 6.64 23.32
C TYR A 77 -0.03 6.81 21.88
N ASN A 78 1.15 7.42 21.72
CA ASN A 78 1.85 7.58 20.44
C ASN A 78 3.12 6.72 20.31
N MET A 79 3.24 5.63 21.07
CA MET A 79 4.45 4.79 21.11
C MET A 79 4.73 3.96 19.83
N GLY A 80 4.12 4.31 18.69
CA GLY A 80 4.34 3.66 17.39
C GLY A 80 4.24 4.67 16.24
N GLU A 81 4.65 4.28 15.03
CA GLU A 81 4.67 5.16 13.85
C GLU A 81 3.29 5.71 13.47
N ILE A 82 2.25 4.89 13.66
CA ILE A 82 0.86 5.32 13.60
C ILE A 82 0.08 4.73 14.78
N CYS A 83 -0.85 5.50 15.34
CA CYS A 83 -1.80 5.04 16.34
C CYS A 83 -3.09 4.51 15.68
N ARG A 84 -3.93 3.84 16.47
CA ARG A 84 -5.22 3.30 16.00
C ARG A 84 -6.19 4.38 15.50
N HIS A 85 -6.09 5.60 16.02
CA HIS A 85 -6.94 6.71 15.60
C HIS A 85 -6.50 7.28 14.24
N GLU A 86 -5.19 7.38 13.99
CA GLU A 86 -4.62 7.77 12.69
C GLU A 86 -4.99 6.77 11.61
N ALA A 87 -4.84 5.47 11.89
CA ALA A 87 -5.27 4.43 10.97
C ALA A 87 -6.77 4.54 10.63
N ALA A 88 -7.63 4.81 11.63
CA ALA A 88 -9.06 5.01 11.40
C ALA A 88 -9.37 6.24 10.54
N ALA A 89 -8.69 7.36 10.81
CA ALA A 89 -8.84 8.59 10.03
C ALA A 89 -8.37 8.43 8.58
N LEU A 90 -7.26 7.71 8.35
CA LEU A 90 -6.75 7.42 7.00
C LEU A 90 -7.69 6.48 6.22
N PHE A 91 -8.30 5.48 6.87
CA PHE A 91 -9.34 4.65 6.24
C PHE A 91 -10.56 5.49 5.84
N GLN A 92 -11.01 6.39 6.72
CA GLN A 92 -12.11 7.30 6.42
C GLN A 92 -11.77 8.23 5.25
N LEU A 93 -10.57 8.82 5.25
CA LEU A 93 -10.11 9.68 4.17
C LEU A 93 -10.07 8.93 2.83
N ASN A 94 -9.54 7.71 2.83
CA ASN A 94 -9.51 6.87 1.63
C ASN A 94 -10.92 6.56 1.10
N ASP A 95 -11.86 6.24 1.99
CA ASP A 95 -13.26 6.02 1.60
C ASP A 95 -13.90 7.29 1.02
N MET A 96 -13.61 8.46 1.61
CA MET A 96 -14.09 9.74 1.10
C MET A 96 -13.50 10.09 -0.27
N ILE A 97 -12.25 9.74 -0.54
CA ILE A 97 -11.63 9.93 -1.87
C ILE A 97 -12.26 8.97 -2.87
N ALA A 98 -12.37 7.69 -2.51
CA ALA A 98 -12.91 6.64 -3.37
C ALA A 98 -14.38 6.89 -3.74
N ASN A 99 -15.15 7.49 -2.82
CA ASN A 99 -16.56 7.84 -3.03
C ASN A 99 -16.75 9.28 -3.55
N GLN A 100 -15.68 9.99 -3.91
CA GLN A 100 -15.68 11.39 -4.40
C GLN A 100 -16.36 12.40 -3.44
N THR A 101 -16.62 12.03 -2.18
CA THR A 101 -17.28 12.90 -1.20
C THR A 101 -16.35 14.01 -0.68
N LEU A 102 -15.04 13.88 -0.90
CA LEU A 102 -14.06 14.94 -0.64
C LEU A 102 -14.14 16.11 -1.62
N ASN A 103 -14.63 15.90 -2.83
CA ASN A 103 -14.73 16.93 -3.87
C ASN A 103 -16.19 17.07 -4.29
N ALA A 104 -17.08 17.34 -3.34
CA ALA A 104 -18.49 17.59 -3.63
C ALA A 104 -18.69 18.92 -4.39
N SER A 105 -18.30 18.94 -5.67
CA SER A 105 -19.14 19.56 -6.70
C SER A 105 -20.41 18.70 -6.80
N GLU A 106 -21.58 19.32 -6.86
CA GLU A 106 -22.90 18.68 -6.83
C GLU A 106 -22.96 17.45 -7.75
N ALA A 107 -22.97 16.24 -7.17
CA ALA A 107 -23.09 15.00 -7.93
C ALA A 107 -24.52 14.91 -8.50
N VAL A 108 -24.62 14.84 -9.84
CA VAL A 108 -25.88 14.65 -10.56
C VAL A 108 -26.09 13.15 -10.79
N PHE A 109 -27.17 12.57 -10.25
CA PHE A 109 -27.52 11.16 -10.37
C PHE A 109 -28.61 10.93 -11.42
N ASP A 110 -28.45 9.91 -12.28
CA ASP A 110 -29.54 9.39 -13.12
C ASP A 110 -30.24 8.23 -12.40
N GLN A 111 -31.51 8.43 -12.03
CA GLN A 111 -32.27 7.43 -11.29
C GLN A 111 -32.56 6.16 -12.07
N LYS A 112 -32.41 6.16 -13.40
CA LYS A 112 -32.53 4.95 -14.22
C LYS A 112 -31.48 3.91 -13.82
N HIS A 113 -30.30 4.34 -13.35
CA HIS A 113 -29.27 3.44 -12.87
C HIS A 113 -28.38 4.10 -11.81
N THR A 114 -28.53 3.69 -10.56
CA THR A 114 -27.68 4.11 -9.45
C THR A 114 -27.13 2.90 -8.71
N VAL A 115 -25.84 2.95 -8.36
CA VAL A 115 -25.15 1.89 -7.62
C VAL A 115 -24.96 2.35 -6.17
N VAL A 116 -25.45 1.57 -5.21
CA VAL A 116 -25.24 1.84 -3.77
C VAL A 116 -24.46 0.71 -3.12
N ARG A 117 -23.39 1.04 -2.41
CA ARG A 117 -22.51 0.05 -1.78
C ARG A 117 -22.92 -0.20 -0.34
N MET A 118 -23.70 -1.26 -0.10
CA MET A 118 -24.06 -1.73 1.25
C MET A 118 -24.10 -3.25 1.30
N LYS A 119 -23.52 -3.86 2.35
CA LYS A 119 -23.41 -5.33 2.44
C LYS A 119 -24.74 -6.03 2.73
N VAL A 120 -25.58 -5.37 3.52
CA VAL A 120 -26.92 -5.80 3.96
C VAL A 120 -27.82 -4.57 3.93
N ILE A 121 -29.14 -4.77 3.89
CA ILE A 121 -30.08 -3.64 3.97
C ILE A 121 -30.12 -3.18 5.43
N ASP A 122 -29.64 -1.98 5.73
CA ASP A 122 -29.74 -1.39 7.06
C ASP A 122 -30.07 0.12 7.02
N LEU A 123 -30.70 0.60 8.10
CA LEU A 123 -31.18 1.99 8.17
C LEU A 123 -30.04 3.02 8.08
N LYS A 124 -28.84 2.67 8.57
CA LYS A 124 -27.68 3.56 8.54
C LYS A 124 -27.19 3.78 7.11
N SER A 125 -27.06 2.71 6.31
CA SER A 125 -26.65 2.85 4.92
C SER A 125 -27.70 3.55 4.09
N LEU A 126 -29.00 3.27 4.30
CA LEU A 126 -30.07 3.95 3.57
C LEU A 126 -30.01 5.48 3.81
N ARG A 127 -29.85 5.91 5.08
CA ARG A 127 -29.70 7.34 5.43
C ARG A 127 -28.45 8.01 4.85
N LEU A 128 -27.42 7.24 4.47
CA LEU A 128 -26.22 7.77 3.83
C LEU A 128 -26.46 8.10 2.35
N PHE A 129 -27.34 7.35 1.67
CA PHE A 129 -27.56 7.47 0.22
C PHE A 129 -28.80 8.30 -0.17
N THR A 130 -29.53 8.83 0.81
CA THR A 130 -30.67 9.75 0.62
C THR A 130 -30.59 10.93 1.60
N SER A 131 -31.28 12.04 1.32
CA SER A 131 -31.44 13.12 2.31
C SER A 131 -32.45 12.76 3.41
N ASN A 132 -32.38 13.46 4.53
CA ASN A 132 -33.33 13.32 5.65
C ASN A 132 -34.77 13.57 5.18
N TYR A 133 -35.00 14.59 4.36
CA TYR A 133 -36.32 14.91 3.82
C TYR A 133 -36.90 13.75 2.97
N LEU A 134 -36.13 13.25 2.00
CA LEU A 134 -36.56 12.13 1.15
C LEU A 134 -36.74 10.82 1.94
N PHE A 135 -35.95 10.63 3.00
CA PHE A 135 -36.07 9.46 3.88
C PHE A 135 -37.39 9.50 4.68
N GLU A 136 -37.78 10.65 5.22
CA GLU A 136 -39.06 10.84 5.91
C GLU A 136 -40.26 10.66 4.95
N GLU A 137 -40.15 11.14 3.71
CA GLU A 137 -41.16 10.86 2.68
C GLU A 137 -41.26 9.36 2.38
N ALA A 138 -40.12 8.67 2.26
CA ALA A 138 -40.07 7.24 2.00
C ALA A 138 -40.70 6.41 3.14
N GLU A 139 -40.54 6.82 4.41
CA GLU A 139 -41.21 6.17 5.55
C GLU A 139 -42.73 6.32 5.47
N LYS A 140 -43.23 7.52 5.12
CA LYS A 140 -44.67 7.76 4.91
C LYS A 140 -45.22 6.91 3.77
N ILE A 141 -44.48 6.81 2.66
CA ILE A 141 -44.84 5.97 1.51
C ILE A 141 -44.88 4.50 1.92
N ALA A 142 -43.85 3.98 2.60
CA ALA A 142 -43.78 2.58 3.01
C ALA A 142 -44.92 2.16 3.96
N GLN A 143 -45.45 3.11 4.75
CA GLN A 143 -46.61 2.88 5.63
C GLN A 143 -47.95 2.92 4.89
N LYS A 144 -48.14 3.85 3.94
CA LYS A 144 -49.42 4.09 3.26
C LYS A 144 -49.60 3.33 1.94
N HIS A 145 -48.52 3.15 1.19
CA HIS A 145 -48.51 2.60 -0.15
C HIS A 145 -47.45 1.49 -0.26
N LYS A 146 -47.89 0.23 -0.18
CA LYS A 146 -46.99 -0.93 -0.35
C LYS A 146 -46.72 -1.17 -1.84
N ALA A 147 -45.45 -1.27 -2.21
CA ALA A 147 -45.05 -1.67 -3.55
C ALA A 147 -45.50 -3.11 -3.83
N LYS A 148 -46.08 -3.34 -5.01
CA LYS A 148 -46.44 -4.69 -5.48
C LYS A 148 -45.21 -5.31 -6.15
N ILE A 149 -44.62 -6.30 -5.51
CA ILE A 149 -43.48 -7.05 -6.04
C ILE A 149 -43.98 -7.95 -7.17
N SER A 150 -43.45 -7.78 -8.38
CA SER A 150 -43.80 -8.58 -9.56
C SER A 150 -42.88 -9.76 -9.76
N ASN A 151 -41.59 -9.61 -9.41
CA ASN A 151 -40.59 -10.67 -9.51
C ASN A 151 -39.55 -10.52 -8.38
N ALA A 152 -39.15 -11.61 -7.74
CA ALA A 152 -38.18 -11.63 -6.64
C ALA A 152 -37.36 -12.93 -6.66
N GLU A 153 -36.49 -13.07 -7.66
CA GLU A 153 -35.65 -14.25 -7.87
C GLU A 153 -34.23 -13.83 -8.30
N ASN A 154 -33.25 -14.70 -8.08
CA ASN A 154 -31.85 -14.51 -8.49
C ASN A 154 -31.22 -13.18 -7.99
N GLU A 155 -31.43 -12.87 -6.70
CA GLU A 155 -30.96 -11.62 -6.08
C GLU A 155 -31.46 -10.33 -6.77
N LYS A 156 -32.59 -10.43 -7.49
CA LYS A 156 -33.22 -9.32 -8.20
C LYS A 156 -34.69 -9.19 -7.79
N VAL A 157 -35.08 -7.96 -7.44
CA VAL A 157 -36.45 -7.60 -7.08
C VAL A 157 -36.94 -6.56 -8.08
N GLU A 158 -38.07 -6.84 -8.72
CA GLU A 158 -38.82 -5.90 -9.55
C GLU A 158 -40.15 -5.62 -8.87
N ALA A 159 -40.49 -4.34 -8.70
CA ALA A 159 -41.71 -3.92 -8.03
C ALA A 159 -42.32 -2.70 -8.70
N ILE A 160 -43.64 -2.58 -8.58
CA ILE A 160 -44.40 -1.42 -9.05
C ILE A 160 -44.98 -0.71 -7.83
N LEU A 161 -44.64 0.57 -7.69
CA LEU A 161 -45.13 1.43 -6.63
C LEU A 161 -46.14 2.43 -7.21
N GLN A 162 -47.31 2.56 -6.56
CA GLN A 162 -48.31 3.58 -6.91
C GLN A 162 -48.26 4.69 -5.87
N VAL A 163 -47.83 5.89 -6.27
CA VAL A 163 -47.79 7.09 -5.43
C VAL A 163 -48.44 8.22 -6.22
N ASP A 164 -49.37 8.95 -5.60
CA ASP A 164 -50.04 10.13 -6.18
C ASP A 164 -50.70 9.91 -7.57
N GLY A 165 -51.15 8.68 -7.87
CA GLY A 165 -51.79 8.32 -9.13
C GLY A 165 -50.83 7.88 -10.25
N GLU A 166 -49.52 7.98 -10.03
CA GLU A 166 -48.49 7.54 -10.98
C GLU A 166 -47.95 6.14 -10.63
N LYS A 167 -47.68 5.34 -11.67
CA LYS A 167 -47.06 4.01 -11.54
C LYS A 167 -45.55 4.13 -11.75
N VAL A 168 -44.79 3.93 -10.69
CA VAL A 168 -43.32 3.97 -10.69
C VAL A 168 -42.77 2.55 -10.72
N ASN A 169 -41.95 2.25 -11.73
CA ASN A 169 -41.28 0.96 -11.85
C ASN A 169 -39.94 1.01 -11.11
N LEU A 170 -39.75 0.06 -10.20
CA LEU A 170 -38.57 -0.06 -9.36
C LEU A 170 -37.88 -1.40 -9.62
N LYS A 171 -36.56 -1.38 -9.71
CA LYS A 171 -35.74 -2.59 -9.74
C LYS A 171 -34.57 -2.45 -8.79
N ILE A 172 -34.30 -3.51 -8.03
CA ILE A 172 -33.14 -3.62 -7.14
C ILE A 172 -32.48 -4.95 -7.44
N LYS A 173 -31.19 -4.93 -7.77
CA LYS A 173 -30.39 -6.13 -7.99
C LYS A 173 -29.14 -6.07 -7.11
N ARG A 174 -28.82 -7.17 -6.42
CA ARG A 174 -27.54 -7.29 -5.73
C ARG A 174 -26.48 -7.81 -6.69
N ASN A 175 -25.29 -7.21 -6.65
CA ASN A 175 -24.13 -7.60 -7.44
C ASN A 175 -23.17 -8.49 -6.65
N ASP A 176 -22.27 -9.17 -7.35
CA ASP A 176 -21.27 -10.07 -6.77
C ASP A 176 -20.31 -9.36 -5.78
N ASP A 177 -20.02 -8.08 -6.02
CA ASP A 177 -19.20 -7.23 -5.15
C ASP A 177 -19.95 -6.77 -3.88
N LYS A 178 -21.19 -7.23 -3.69
CA LYS A 178 -22.12 -6.85 -2.62
C LYS A 178 -22.61 -5.41 -2.71
N SER A 179 -22.55 -4.78 -3.89
CA SER A 179 -23.29 -3.54 -4.17
C SER A 179 -24.73 -3.84 -4.61
N PHE A 180 -25.59 -2.81 -4.61
CA PHE A 180 -26.93 -2.87 -5.14
C PHE A 180 -27.10 -1.91 -6.31
N ASP A 181 -27.49 -2.44 -7.47
CA ASP A 181 -27.96 -1.66 -8.60
C ASP A 181 -29.44 -1.37 -8.43
N THR A 182 -29.80 -0.11 -8.57
CA THR A 182 -31.16 0.38 -8.30
C THR A 182 -31.64 1.26 -9.44
N SER A 183 -32.87 1.04 -9.88
CA SER A 183 -33.50 1.80 -10.97
C SER A 183 -34.87 2.34 -10.54
N CYS A 184 -35.16 3.58 -10.90
CA CYS A 184 -36.46 4.24 -10.73
C CYS A 184 -36.71 5.19 -11.90
N THR A 185 -37.97 5.40 -12.23
CA THR A 185 -38.41 6.31 -13.32
C THR A 185 -38.64 7.76 -12.87
N CYS A 186 -38.11 8.19 -11.71
CA CYS A 186 -38.33 9.54 -11.19
C CYS A 186 -37.21 10.51 -11.61
N ALA A 187 -37.47 11.81 -11.49
CA ALA A 187 -36.56 12.89 -11.91
C ALA A 187 -35.61 13.41 -10.82
N GLU A 188 -35.41 12.66 -9.72
CA GLU A 188 -34.54 13.09 -8.61
C GLU A 188 -33.06 13.01 -9.03
N THR A 189 -32.29 14.09 -8.91
CA THR A 189 -30.89 14.10 -9.37
C THR A 189 -29.87 14.34 -8.27
N LYS A 190 -30.28 14.68 -7.04
CA LYS A 190 -29.34 15.10 -5.99
C LYS A 190 -28.82 13.95 -5.12
N HIS A 191 -29.52 12.81 -5.10
CA HIS A 191 -29.20 11.69 -4.23
C HIS A 191 -29.28 10.34 -4.97
N ALA A 192 -28.44 9.39 -4.60
CA ALA A 192 -28.39 8.06 -5.22
C ALA A 192 -29.70 7.27 -4.99
N LEU A 193 -30.33 7.41 -3.82
CA LEU A 193 -31.65 6.82 -3.54
C LEU A 193 -32.71 7.92 -3.49
N CYS A 194 -33.68 7.85 -4.40
CA CYS A 194 -34.90 8.64 -4.32
C CYS A 194 -35.88 8.07 -3.28
N LYS A 195 -36.93 8.84 -2.94
CA LYS A 195 -37.99 8.42 -2.02
C LYS A 195 -38.62 7.06 -2.34
N HIS A 196 -38.81 6.73 -3.63
CA HIS A 196 -39.41 5.47 -4.06
C HIS A 196 -38.47 4.26 -3.90
N LYS A 197 -37.17 4.43 -4.20
CA LYS A 197 -36.17 3.37 -3.98
C LYS A 197 -36.02 3.09 -2.49
N THR A 198 -35.92 4.16 -1.69
CA THR A 198 -35.83 4.08 -0.23
C THR A 198 -37.06 3.42 0.37
N SER A 199 -38.27 3.71 -0.12
CA SER A 199 -39.49 3.07 0.39
C SER A 199 -39.53 1.57 0.09
N LEU A 200 -39.05 1.14 -1.09
CA LEU A 200 -38.93 -0.28 -1.42
C LEU A 200 -37.91 -0.98 -0.53
N PHE A 201 -36.73 -0.39 -0.29
CA PHE A 201 -35.75 -0.95 0.66
C PHE A 201 -36.32 -1.06 2.08
N LEU A 202 -37.05 -0.05 2.56
CA LEU A 202 -37.70 -0.09 3.87
C LEU A 202 -38.77 -1.19 3.94
N GLN A 203 -39.57 -1.36 2.88
CA GLN A 203 -40.56 -2.44 2.80
C GLN A 203 -39.89 -3.82 2.84
N LEU A 204 -38.81 -4.02 2.07
CA LEU A 204 -38.07 -5.29 2.08
C LEU A 204 -37.43 -5.56 3.45
N LEU A 205 -36.85 -4.53 4.07
CA LEU A 205 -36.25 -4.62 5.39
C LEU A 205 -37.28 -5.00 6.47
N ASN A 206 -38.46 -4.37 6.44
CA ASN A 206 -39.50 -4.58 7.45
C ASN A 206 -40.20 -5.95 7.28
N ASN A 207 -40.38 -6.43 6.05
CA ASN A 207 -41.10 -7.68 5.80
C ASN A 207 -40.19 -8.92 5.88
N HIS A 208 -38.95 -8.82 5.40
CA HIS A 208 -38.07 -9.98 5.21
C HIS A 208 -36.73 -9.87 5.93
N GLY A 209 -36.42 -8.71 6.52
CA GLY A 209 -35.18 -8.49 7.26
C GLY A 209 -33.97 -8.14 6.38
N PRO A 210 -32.81 -7.90 7.01
CA PRO A 210 -31.63 -7.32 6.36
C PRO A 210 -30.94 -8.25 5.35
N LEU A 211 -31.18 -9.56 5.43
CA LEU A 211 -30.57 -10.62 4.61
C LEU A 211 -31.51 -11.12 3.51
N TYR A 212 -32.57 -10.38 3.17
CA TYR A 212 -33.58 -10.85 2.21
C TYR A 212 -32.99 -11.31 0.87
N PHE A 213 -32.03 -10.57 0.31
CA PHE A 213 -31.42 -10.93 -0.98
C PHE A 213 -30.63 -12.25 -0.94
N ASP A 214 -30.11 -12.66 0.23
CA ASP A 214 -29.49 -13.98 0.40
C ASP A 214 -30.52 -15.13 0.30
N THR A 215 -31.78 -14.86 0.66
CA THR A 215 -32.87 -15.85 0.63
C THR A 215 -33.40 -16.13 -0.77
N ILE A 216 -33.33 -15.15 -1.68
CA ILE A 216 -33.75 -15.26 -3.09
C ILE A 216 -32.57 -15.52 -4.04
N ARG A 217 -31.41 -15.89 -3.48
CA ARG A 217 -30.20 -16.20 -4.24
C ARG A 217 -30.33 -17.56 -4.92
N ASN A 218 -29.93 -17.63 -6.19
CA ASN A 218 -29.80 -18.91 -6.87
C ASN A 218 -28.60 -19.68 -6.30
N TRP A 219 -28.89 -20.85 -5.73
CA TRP A 219 -27.89 -21.75 -5.15
C TRP A 219 -27.66 -23.00 -6.01
N ASP A 220 -28.18 -23.06 -7.23
CA ASP A 220 -28.22 -24.28 -8.03
C ASP A 220 -26.82 -24.82 -8.32
N SER A 221 -25.85 -23.93 -8.60
CA SER A 221 -24.45 -24.32 -8.78
C SER A 221 -23.84 -24.92 -7.50
N GLN A 222 -24.11 -24.33 -6.34
CA GLN A 222 -23.57 -24.80 -5.05
C GLN A 222 -24.27 -26.07 -4.57
N LYS A 223 -25.58 -26.18 -4.78
CA LYS A 223 -26.37 -27.39 -4.52
C LYS A 223 -25.88 -28.55 -5.40
N ASN A 224 -25.66 -28.31 -6.69
CA ASN A 224 -25.05 -29.29 -7.60
C ASN A 224 -23.64 -29.70 -7.15
N LYS A 225 -22.81 -28.77 -6.67
CA LYS A 225 -21.50 -29.12 -6.09
C LYS A 225 -21.57 -29.94 -4.80
N LEU A 226 -22.61 -29.76 -3.99
CA LEU A 226 -22.81 -30.56 -2.78
C LEU A 226 -23.33 -31.95 -3.12
N LEU A 227 -24.24 -32.05 -4.09
CA LEU A 227 -24.78 -33.31 -4.59
C LEU A 227 -23.72 -34.13 -5.34
N SER A 228 -22.79 -33.48 -6.05
CA SER A 228 -21.73 -34.16 -6.80
C SER A 228 -20.75 -34.92 -5.90
N LEU A 229 -20.61 -34.54 -4.63
CA LEU A 229 -19.86 -35.32 -3.62
C LEU A 229 -20.43 -36.73 -3.41
N TYR A 230 -21.69 -36.94 -3.80
CA TYR A 230 -22.43 -38.19 -3.73
C TYR A 230 -22.80 -38.72 -5.12
N GLY A 231 -22.36 -38.07 -6.21
CA GLY A 231 -22.66 -38.46 -7.59
C GLY A 231 -24.04 -38.05 -8.10
N TYR A 232 -24.71 -37.08 -7.47
CA TYR A 232 -26.04 -36.59 -7.87
C TYR A 232 -26.00 -35.15 -8.40
N SER A 233 -27.08 -34.75 -9.06
CA SER A 233 -27.37 -33.40 -9.54
C SER A 233 -28.81 -32.99 -9.19
N LEU A 234 -29.15 -31.72 -9.38
CA LEU A 234 -30.51 -31.20 -9.23
C LEU A 234 -31.48 -31.71 -10.30
N GLU A 235 -30.98 -32.34 -11.37
CA GLU A 235 -31.78 -32.96 -12.42
C GLU A 235 -32.24 -34.39 -12.04
N ASP A 236 -31.65 -34.97 -10.99
CA ASP A 236 -31.98 -36.31 -10.50
C ASP A 236 -33.15 -36.32 -9.49
N ASP A 237 -33.76 -37.48 -9.28
CA ASP A 237 -34.76 -37.65 -8.21
C ASP A 237 -34.09 -37.74 -6.82
N LEU A 238 -34.18 -36.63 -6.08
CA LEU A 238 -33.62 -36.43 -4.74
C LEU A 238 -34.60 -36.80 -3.61
N THR A 239 -35.83 -37.20 -3.94
CA THR A 239 -36.90 -37.44 -2.96
C THR A 239 -36.50 -38.55 -1.98
N GLY A 240 -36.48 -38.23 -0.68
CA GLY A 240 -36.10 -39.17 0.39
C GLY A 240 -34.60 -39.47 0.49
N LYS A 241 -33.76 -38.95 -0.41
CA LYS A 241 -32.30 -39.18 -0.42
C LYS A 241 -31.53 -38.04 0.22
N PHE A 242 -31.88 -36.79 -0.11
CA PHE A 242 -31.20 -35.61 0.40
C PHE A 242 -32.19 -34.50 0.76
N ASP A 243 -31.76 -33.64 1.68
CA ASP A 243 -32.46 -32.42 2.07
C ASP A 243 -31.47 -31.26 2.21
N PHE A 244 -31.92 -30.03 1.97
CA PHE A 244 -31.07 -28.84 2.03
C PHE A 244 -31.43 -27.98 3.24
N ILE A 245 -30.49 -27.84 4.17
CA ILE A 245 -30.62 -26.98 5.35
C ILE A 245 -29.73 -25.76 5.17
N TYR A 246 -30.21 -24.58 5.52
CA TYR A 246 -29.44 -23.34 5.43
C TYR A 246 -28.86 -22.98 6.80
N GLN A 247 -27.53 -22.95 6.92
CA GLN A 247 -26.82 -22.41 8.09
C GLN A 247 -25.97 -21.23 7.65
N GLU A 248 -26.08 -20.10 8.37
CA GLU A 248 -25.37 -18.85 8.05
C GLU A 248 -25.57 -18.38 6.60
N GLY A 249 -26.73 -18.64 6.00
CA GLY A 249 -27.05 -18.25 4.63
C GLY A 249 -26.37 -19.10 3.54
N LYS A 250 -25.72 -20.22 3.89
CA LYS A 250 -25.17 -21.18 2.93
C LYS A 250 -25.97 -22.49 2.94
N PRO A 251 -26.26 -23.09 1.78
CA PRO A 251 -26.89 -24.40 1.72
C PRO A 251 -25.92 -25.48 2.21
N ILE A 252 -26.39 -26.34 3.10
CA ILE A 252 -25.73 -27.56 3.56
C ILE A 252 -26.61 -28.73 3.17
N LEU A 253 -26.01 -29.76 2.60
CA LEU A 253 -26.71 -30.98 2.22
C LEU A 253 -26.78 -31.94 3.40
N LYS A 254 -27.99 -32.28 3.83
CA LYS A 254 -28.27 -33.35 4.78
C LYS A 254 -28.64 -34.61 4.01
N VAL A 255 -27.94 -35.70 4.29
CA VAL A 255 -28.25 -37.01 3.70
C VAL A 255 -29.36 -37.64 4.54
N LEU A 256 -30.47 -37.99 3.91
CA LEU A 256 -31.61 -38.67 4.55
C LEU A 256 -31.48 -40.19 4.45
N ASP A 257 -30.97 -40.68 3.32
CA ASP A 257 -30.76 -42.11 3.10
C ASP A 257 -29.38 -42.55 3.62
N THR A 258 -29.39 -43.38 4.65
CA THR A 258 -28.18 -43.92 5.30
C THR A 258 -27.35 -44.87 4.42
N THR A 259 -27.89 -45.34 3.28
CA THR A 259 -27.17 -46.22 2.33
C THR A 259 -26.25 -45.44 1.39
N ILE A 260 -26.45 -44.13 1.23
CA ILE A 260 -25.69 -43.29 0.33
C ILE A 260 -24.34 -42.92 0.96
N LYS A 261 -23.24 -43.30 0.30
CA LYS A 261 -21.87 -42.99 0.73
C LYS A 261 -21.26 -41.91 -0.16
N LYS A 262 -20.41 -41.07 0.45
CA LYS A 262 -19.62 -40.09 -0.29
C LYS A 262 -18.69 -40.81 -1.27
N VAL A 263 -18.54 -40.25 -2.46
CA VAL A 263 -17.52 -40.67 -3.41
C VAL A 263 -16.16 -40.35 -2.77
N ASN A 264 -15.35 -41.37 -2.52
CA ASN A 264 -14.11 -41.26 -1.75
C ASN A 264 -13.14 -40.25 -2.39
N THR A 265 -13.06 -39.06 -1.81
CA THR A 265 -11.90 -38.17 -1.89
C THR A 265 -11.20 -38.27 -0.54
N GLY A 266 -10.03 -38.90 -0.53
CA GLY A 266 -9.35 -39.34 0.68
C GLY A 266 -8.98 -38.20 1.62
N LEU A 267 -9.72 -38.08 2.73
CA LEU A 267 -9.35 -37.35 3.94
C LEU A 267 -9.94 -38.11 5.14
N THR A 268 -9.08 -38.86 5.82
CA THR A 268 -9.41 -39.62 7.05
C THR A 268 -9.67 -38.63 8.19
N ARG A 269 -10.85 -38.73 8.81
CA ARG A 269 -11.28 -37.87 9.92
C ARG A 269 -11.17 -38.68 11.21
N GLU A 270 -10.11 -38.45 11.98
CA GLU A 270 -9.96 -39.05 13.32
C GLU A 270 -11.02 -38.51 14.29
N GLN A 271 -11.58 -39.42 15.07
CA GLN A 271 -12.67 -39.21 16.01
C GLN A 271 -12.19 -38.42 17.23
N ILE A 272 -12.89 -37.33 17.56
CA ILE A 272 -12.69 -36.59 18.81
C ILE A 272 -13.62 -37.17 19.87
N SER A 273 -13.09 -37.99 20.78
CA SER A 273 -13.70 -38.23 22.08
C SER A 273 -13.43 -37.03 22.98
N ARG A 274 -14.48 -36.40 23.51
CA ARG A 274 -14.36 -35.35 24.52
C ARG A 274 -14.45 -35.99 25.91
N GLU A 275 -13.32 -36.09 26.60
CA GLU A 275 -13.30 -36.08 28.06
C GLU A 275 -12.88 -34.69 28.55
N PRO A 276 -13.42 -34.19 29.67
CA PRO A 276 -13.11 -32.86 30.18
C PRO A 276 -11.72 -32.85 30.81
N ALA A 277 -10.77 -32.20 30.14
CA ALA A 277 -9.42 -31.99 30.67
C ALA A 277 -9.44 -30.96 31.81
N THR A 278 -9.05 -31.40 33.00
CA THR A 278 -8.49 -30.57 34.05
C THR A 278 -7.25 -29.84 33.53
N VAL A 279 -7.21 -28.52 33.71
CA VAL A 279 -6.07 -27.69 33.33
C VAL A 279 -4.93 -27.96 34.31
N VAL A 280 -4.06 -28.91 33.97
CA VAL A 280 -2.69 -28.96 34.49
C VAL A 280 -1.79 -28.41 33.39
N THR A 281 -1.17 -27.27 33.68
CA THR A 281 -0.14 -26.66 32.84
C THR A 281 1.10 -27.56 32.84
N GLU A 282 1.12 -28.58 31.99
CA GLU A 282 2.36 -29.23 31.61
C GLU A 282 3.22 -28.23 30.83
N GLN A 283 4.40 -27.92 31.35
CA GLN A 283 5.44 -27.23 30.59
C GLN A 283 5.83 -28.15 29.42
N LYS A 284 5.32 -27.87 28.21
CA LYS A 284 5.76 -28.55 26.99
C LYS A 284 7.25 -28.25 26.79
N ASN A 285 8.10 -29.27 26.95
CA ASN A 285 9.51 -29.19 26.61
C ASN A 285 9.66 -29.23 25.08
N TYR A 286 9.80 -28.06 24.46
CA TYR A 286 10.08 -27.93 23.03
C TYR A 286 11.56 -28.28 22.76
N THR A 287 11.84 -29.46 22.23
CA THR A 287 13.21 -29.90 21.89
C THR A 287 13.68 -29.36 20.53
N LYS A 288 12.74 -29.09 19.61
CA LYS A 288 13.02 -28.58 18.27
C LYS A 288 12.84 -27.06 18.20
N ARG A 289 13.70 -26.40 17.44
CA ARG A 289 13.66 -24.96 17.15
C ARG A 289 13.72 -24.69 15.66
N LEU A 290 13.16 -23.55 15.26
CA LEU A 290 13.17 -23.09 13.87
C LEU A 290 14.35 -22.13 13.61
N GLY A 291 14.87 -22.20 12.39
CA GLY A 291 15.92 -21.30 11.90
C GLY A 291 15.69 -20.94 10.44
N VAL A 292 16.46 -19.98 9.95
CA VAL A 292 16.35 -19.48 8.57
C VAL A 292 17.68 -19.66 7.84
N ILE A 293 17.61 -20.12 6.59
CA ILE A 293 18.74 -20.20 5.68
C ILE A 293 18.51 -19.25 4.51
N VAL A 294 19.50 -18.41 4.21
CA VAL A 294 19.63 -17.75 2.91
C VAL A 294 20.32 -18.72 1.96
N ASN A 295 19.59 -19.18 0.95
CA ASN A 295 20.02 -20.21 0.02
C ASN A 295 20.47 -19.58 -1.30
N LEU A 296 21.75 -19.75 -1.66
CA LEU A 296 22.35 -19.20 -2.89
C LEU A 296 22.44 -20.22 -4.04
N GLN A 297 21.62 -21.28 -3.99
CA GLN A 297 21.55 -22.27 -5.08
C GLN A 297 20.62 -21.85 -6.22
N GLU A 298 19.83 -20.78 -6.03
CA GLU A 298 18.91 -20.28 -7.05
C GLU A 298 19.66 -19.76 -8.28
N LYS A 299 19.19 -20.19 -9.46
CA LYS A 299 19.76 -19.79 -10.76
C LYS A 299 19.10 -18.53 -11.32
N GLU A 300 17.83 -18.35 -10.99
CA GLU A 300 17.02 -17.23 -11.46
C GLU A 300 17.08 -16.06 -10.48
N TYR A 301 16.83 -14.86 -10.98
CA TYR A 301 16.71 -13.67 -10.16
C TYR A 301 15.60 -13.86 -9.11
N PRO A 302 15.80 -13.51 -7.81
CA PRO A 302 16.82 -12.65 -7.23
C PRO A 302 18.16 -13.32 -6.84
N PHE A 303 18.42 -14.55 -7.29
CA PHE A 303 19.63 -15.36 -7.00
C PHE A 303 19.76 -15.86 -5.56
N PHE A 304 18.72 -15.68 -4.75
CA PHE A 304 18.62 -16.27 -3.42
C PHE A 304 17.19 -16.69 -3.10
N ALA A 305 17.07 -17.67 -2.20
CA ALA A 305 15.80 -18.07 -1.57
C ALA A 305 15.92 -18.04 -0.05
N ILE A 306 14.80 -17.92 0.64
CA ILE A 306 14.72 -18.00 2.10
C ILE A 306 14.08 -19.33 2.48
N ASP A 307 14.87 -20.22 3.09
CA ASP A 307 14.45 -21.54 3.51
C ASP A 307 14.21 -21.58 5.02
N LEU A 308 13.16 -22.31 5.43
CA LEU A 308 12.88 -22.62 6.83
C LEU A 308 13.49 -23.97 7.19
N ILE A 309 14.20 -24.04 8.31
CA ILE A 309 14.77 -25.29 8.85
C ILE A 309 14.30 -25.55 10.28
N GLU A 310 14.23 -26.83 10.63
CA GLU A 310 14.15 -27.28 12.02
C GLU A 310 15.46 -27.94 12.45
N GLY A 311 15.78 -27.83 13.75
CA GLY A 311 16.91 -28.53 14.36
C GLY A 311 16.92 -28.40 15.87
N GLU A 312 17.82 -29.15 16.51
CA GLU A 312 18.08 -29.06 17.95
C GLU A 312 19.20 -28.06 18.22
N LEU A 313 18.95 -27.08 19.08
CA LEU A 313 19.96 -26.11 19.47
C LEU A 313 21.00 -26.72 20.41
N ASN A 314 22.21 -26.17 20.40
CA ASN A 314 23.25 -26.43 21.38
C ASN A 314 22.82 -25.95 22.79
N ILE A 315 23.60 -26.33 23.80
CA ILE A 315 23.34 -26.02 25.22
C ILE A 315 23.23 -24.49 25.44
N GLU A 316 23.98 -23.71 24.67
CA GLU A 316 23.99 -22.24 24.73
C GLU A 316 22.81 -21.58 23.99
N LYS A 317 21.98 -22.36 23.26
CA LYS A 317 20.87 -21.89 22.42
C LYS A 317 21.28 -20.91 21.32
N THR A 318 22.52 -20.99 20.85
CA THR A 318 23.10 -20.09 19.85
C THR A 318 23.17 -20.70 18.45
N ALA A 319 23.33 -22.03 18.34
CA ALA A 319 23.52 -22.72 17.06
C ALA A 319 22.89 -24.12 17.07
N PHE A 320 22.68 -24.72 15.90
CA PHE A 320 22.19 -26.10 15.80
C PHE A 320 23.31 -27.09 16.10
N ALA A 321 23.09 -28.02 17.03
CA ALA A 321 24.08 -29.03 17.44
C ALA A 321 24.02 -30.32 16.59
N GLY A 322 22.94 -30.52 15.82
CA GLY A 322 22.67 -31.75 15.07
C GLY A 322 22.36 -31.54 13.58
N ASN A 323 21.74 -32.55 12.97
CA ASN A 323 21.28 -32.46 11.58
C ASN A 323 20.10 -31.49 11.47
N VAL A 324 20.18 -30.58 10.51
CA VAL A 324 19.08 -29.67 10.16
C VAL A 324 18.23 -30.28 9.04
N THR A 325 16.91 -30.13 9.14
CA THR A 325 15.96 -30.58 8.12
C THR A 325 15.22 -29.39 7.54
N LYS A 326 15.17 -29.32 6.21
CA LYS A 326 14.41 -28.30 5.48
C LYS A 326 12.91 -28.57 5.65
N LEU A 327 12.17 -27.58 6.11
CA LEU A 327 10.72 -27.63 6.21
C LEU A 327 10.08 -27.14 4.91
N ASP A 328 9.13 -27.92 4.41
CA ASP A 328 8.35 -27.57 3.23
C ASP A 328 7.23 -26.60 3.63
N THR A 329 7.43 -25.31 3.35
CA THR A 329 6.46 -24.26 3.70
C THR A 329 5.16 -24.33 2.91
N SER A 330 5.10 -25.09 1.82
CA SER A 330 3.88 -25.31 1.03
C SER A 330 2.92 -26.29 1.72
N LYS A 331 3.44 -27.15 2.61
CA LYS A 331 2.67 -28.12 3.38
C LYS A 331 2.24 -27.55 4.73
N TYR A 332 1.26 -28.22 5.34
CA TYR A 332 0.89 -27.93 6.71
C TYR A 332 2.03 -28.33 7.66
N ILE A 333 2.48 -27.37 8.48
CA ILE A 333 3.49 -27.57 9.52
C ILE A 333 2.75 -27.37 10.84
N SER A 334 2.79 -28.38 11.73
CA SER A 334 2.08 -28.33 13.01
C SER A 334 2.74 -27.30 13.95
N PRO A 335 2.03 -26.24 14.36
CA PRO A 335 2.61 -25.20 15.24
C PRO A 335 2.87 -25.72 16.67
N GLU A 336 2.18 -26.78 17.07
CA GLU A 336 2.20 -27.32 18.43
C GLU A 336 3.56 -27.89 18.85
N GLN A 337 4.43 -28.15 17.86
CA GLN A 337 5.79 -28.66 18.04
C GLN A 337 6.82 -27.57 18.34
N TYR A 338 6.44 -26.30 18.22
CA TYR A 338 7.34 -25.15 18.34
C TYR A 338 6.86 -24.14 19.38
N THR A 339 7.81 -23.35 19.90
CA THR A 339 7.54 -22.23 20.81
C THR A 339 6.76 -21.12 20.09
N LEU A 340 6.14 -20.22 20.85
CA LEU A 340 5.34 -19.13 20.27
C LEU A 340 6.18 -18.21 19.37
N GLU A 341 7.43 -17.95 19.75
CA GLU A 341 8.36 -17.10 18.99
C GLU A 341 8.69 -17.72 17.62
N ASP A 342 8.89 -19.04 17.58
CA ASP A 342 9.20 -19.78 16.35
C ASP A 342 8.00 -19.84 15.40
N ARG A 343 6.77 -19.84 15.93
CA ARG A 343 5.55 -19.92 15.12
C ARG A 343 5.38 -18.74 14.20
N ASP A 344 5.78 -17.55 14.63
CA ASP A 344 5.64 -16.34 13.85
C ASP A 344 6.52 -16.38 12.59
N ILE A 345 7.73 -16.94 12.70
CA ILE A 345 8.68 -17.08 11.58
C ILE A 345 8.12 -17.96 10.46
N MET A 346 7.37 -19.02 10.77
CA MET A 346 6.74 -19.85 9.74
C MET A 346 5.85 -19.02 8.81
N SER A 347 5.09 -18.08 9.38
CA SER A 347 4.21 -17.20 8.61
C SER A 347 5.00 -16.16 7.80
N MET A 348 6.15 -15.71 8.32
CA MET A 348 7.03 -14.73 7.65
C MET A 348 7.78 -15.37 6.49
N VAL A 349 8.36 -16.55 6.67
CA VAL A 349 9.09 -17.28 5.61
C VAL A 349 8.15 -17.68 4.47
N ARG A 350 6.91 -18.09 4.77
CA ARG A 350 5.88 -18.35 3.73
C ARG A 350 5.63 -17.15 2.83
N LYS A 351 5.71 -15.93 3.37
CA LYS A 351 5.42 -14.69 2.64
C LYS A 351 6.54 -14.24 1.71
N VAL A 352 7.76 -14.76 1.87
CA VAL A 352 8.93 -14.45 1.02
C VAL A 352 9.24 -15.57 0.03
N GLN A 353 8.40 -16.61 -0.06
CA GLN A 353 8.56 -17.69 -1.04
C GLN A 353 8.28 -17.20 -2.47
N ASN A 354 8.95 -17.82 -3.44
CA ASN A 354 8.84 -17.49 -4.87
C ASN A 354 7.41 -17.57 -5.41
N THR A 355 6.59 -18.47 -4.87
CA THR A 355 5.18 -18.60 -5.28
C THR A 355 4.35 -17.37 -4.87
N GLU A 356 4.60 -16.81 -3.69
CA GLU A 356 3.90 -15.64 -3.19
C GLU A 356 4.43 -14.34 -3.82
N THR A 357 5.72 -14.27 -4.16
CA THR A 357 6.28 -13.15 -4.94
C THR A 357 5.71 -13.15 -6.35
N ALA A 358 5.66 -14.30 -7.02
CA ALA A 358 5.11 -14.44 -8.36
C ALA A 358 3.64 -14.02 -8.44
N LYS A 359 2.79 -14.46 -7.49
CA LYS A 359 1.38 -14.04 -7.42
C LYS A 359 1.22 -12.53 -7.26
N TYR A 360 2.09 -11.90 -6.47
CA TYR A 360 2.05 -10.46 -6.26
C TYR A 360 2.41 -9.70 -7.54
N ILE A 361 3.49 -10.11 -8.22
CA ILE A 361 3.92 -9.49 -9.47
C ILE A 361 2.84 -9.67 -10.54
N ALA A 362 2.30 -10.87 -10.71
CA ALA A 362 1.22 -11.14 -11.67
C ALA A 362 -0.02 -10.23 -11.42
N LYS A 363 -0.39 -10.01 -10.16
CA LYS A 363 -1.55 -9.17 -9.83
C LYS A 363 -1.34 -7.68 -10.09
N ASN A 364 -0.10 -7.21 -9.99
CA ASN A 364 0.23 -5.79 -10.07
C ASN A 364 0.87 -5.39 -11.40
N SER A 365 1.27 -6.36 -12.22
CA SER A 365 1.76 -6.12 -13.58
C SER A 365 0.59 -5.91 -14.55
N PRO A 366 0.66 -4.91 -15.45
CA PRO A 366 -0.32 -4.74 -16.53
C PRO A 366 -0.37 -5.93 -17.50
N PHE A 367 0.61 -6.83 -17.45
CA PHE A 367 0.70 -8.07 -18.24
C PHE A 367 0.62 -9.33 -17.38
N GLY A 368 -0.09 -9.27 -16.24
CA GLY A 368 -0.19 -10.34 -15.25
C GLY A 368 -0.51 -11.74 -15.80
N ASP A 369 -1.38 -11.82 -16.81
CA ASP A 369 -1.79 -13.08 -17.45
C ASP A 369 -0.65 -13.74 -18.25
N LEU A 370 0.39 -12.98 -18.62
CA LEU A 370 1.59 -13.47 -19.30
C LEU A 370 2.72 -13.84 -18.32
N TRP A 371 2.58 -13.52 -17.03
CA TRP A 371 3.64 -13.71 -16.04
C TRP A 371 3.98 -15.19 -15.80
N GLU A 372 2.98 -16.08 -15.81
CA GLU A 372 3.22 -17.53 -15.71
C GLU A 372 4.07 -18.04 -16.88
N ASN A 373 3.92 -17.47 -18.08
CA ASN A 373 4.72 -17.82 -19.25
C ASN A 373 6.14 -17.23 -19.19
N ILE A 374 6.33 -16.06 -18.55
CA ILE A 374 7.63 -15.40 -18.39
C ILE A 374 8.54 -16.17 -17.43
N ILE A 375 8.00 -16.66 -16.31
CA ILE A 375 8.76 -17.49 -15.36
C ILE A 375 9.27 -18.78 -16.02
N HIS A 376 8.49 -19.37 -16.92
CA HIS A 376 8.85 -20.64 -17.57
C HIS A 376 9.76 -20.49 -18.81
N ASN A 377 9.85 -19.32 -19.43
CA ASN A 377 10.54 -19.13 -20.71
C ASN A 377 11.91 -18.41 -20.65
N GLN A 378 12.54 -18.30 -19.48
CA GLN A 378 13.87 -17.65 -19.33
C GLN A 378 13.93 -16.23 -19.93
N THR A 379 12.81 -15.51 -19.97
CA THR A 379 12.80 -14.11 -20.41
C THR A 379 13.50 -13.23 -19.38
N GLU A 380 14.28 -12.26 -19.86
CA GLU A 380 14.99 -11.32 -18.99
C GLU A 380 14.03 -10.55 -18.07
N TRP A 381 14.44 -10.40 -16.81
CA TRP A 381 13.68 -9.62 -15.83
C TRP A 381 13.70 -8.15 -16.21
N THR A 382 12.55 -7.61 -16.62
CA THR A 382 12.39 -6.18 -16.89
C THR A 382 12.52 -5.33 -15.62
N GLN A 383 12.83 -4.05 -15.79
CA GLN A 383 12.95 -3.09 -14.69
C GLN A 383 11.65 -3.01 -13.85
N GLU A 384 10.48 -2.97 -14.49
CA GLU A 384 9.18 -2.93 -13.78
C GLU A 384 8.95 -4.16 -12.89
N ASN A 385 9.37 -5.35 -13.35
CA ASN A 385 9.24 -6.58 -12.57
C ASN A 385 10.22 -6.62 -11.39
N LYS A 386 11.45 -6.11 -11.58
CA LYS A 386 12.41 -5.92 -10.47
C LYS A 386 11.86 -4.96 -9.42
N GLU A 387 11.25 -3.85 -9.85
CA GLU A 387 10.63 -2.86 -8.95
C GLU A 387 9.50 -3.47 -8.13
N ALA A 388 8.55 -4.16 -8.77
CA ALA A 388 7.46 -4.84 -8.08
C ALA A 388 7.96 -5.93 -7.10
N LEU A 389 9.05 -6.62 -7.46
CA LEU A 389 9.70 -7.59 -6.58
C LEU A 389 10.27 -6.91 -5.33
N PHE A 390 11.02 -5.82 -5.49
CA PHE A 390 11.64 -5.10 -4.38
C PHE A 390 10.60 -4.50 -3.44
N GLU A 391 9.55 -3.86 -3.97
CA GLU A 391 8.44 -3.31 -3.18
C GLU A 391 7.76 -4.37 -2.31
N TYR A 392 7.67 -5.60 -2.81
CA TYR A 392 7.05 -6.70 -2.09
C TYR A 392 7.98 -7.37 -1.08
N LEU A 393 9.22 -7.68 -1.49
CA LEU A 393 10.16 -8.44 -0.67
C LEU A 393 10.76 -7.60 0.45
N HIS A 394 11.11 -6.34 0.19
CA HIS A 394 11.79 -5.47 1.15
C HIS A 394 11.13 -5.42 2.54
N PRO A 395 9.84 -5.04 2.68
CA PRO A 395 9.21 -4.93 4.01
C PRO A 395 9.08 -6.29 4.71
N LYS A 396 8.98 -7.38 3.93
CA LYS A 396 8.85 -8.74 4.48
C LYS A 396 10.17 -9.29 4.97
N LEU A 397 11.25 -9.03 4.23
CA LEU A 397 12.62 -9.35 4.65
C LEU A 397 13.01 -8.52 5.87
N LEU A 398 12.68 -7.22 5.90
CA LEU A 398 12.92 -6.37 7.06
C LEU A 398 12.23 -6.93 8.31
N LYS A 399 10.94 -7.30 8.20
CA LYS A 399 10.18 -7.91 9.29
C LYS A 399 10.75 -9.27 9.71
N LEU A 400 11.14 -10.10 8.75
CA LEU A 400 11.73 -11.42 9.00
C LEU A 400 13.05 -11.26 9.77
N PHE A 401 14.00 -10.52 9.23
CA PHE A 401 15.34 -10.42 9.81
C PHE A 401 15.38 -9.67 11.14
N SER A 402 14.51 -8.66 11.35
CA SER A 402 14.36 -8.02 12.65
C SER A 402 13.80 -8.97 13.72
N SER A 403 12.91 -9.90 13.34
CA SER A 403 12.33 -10.87 14.26
C SER A 403 13.29 -12.00 14.64
N LEU A 404 14.22 -12.39 13.75
CA LEU A 404 15.16 -13.49 13.99
C LEU A 404 16.16 -13.20 15.11
N ARG A 405 16.51 -11.93 15.35
CA ARG A 405 17.57 -11.52 16.28
C ARG A 405 17.41 -12.06 17.70
N THR A 406 16.17 -12.31 18.13
CA THR A 406 15.90 -12.56 19.54
C THR A 406 16.12 -14.02 19.92
N PHE A 407 15.81 -14.99 19.04
CA PHE A 407 15.78 -16.41 19.42
C PHE A 407 16.10 -17.42 18.32
N ASN A 408 16.41 -17.01 17.08
CA ASN A 408 16.45 -17.93 15.94
C ASN A 408 17.74 -17.78 15.13
N PRO A 409 18.45 -18.90 14.86
CA PRO A 409 19.71 -18.84 14.14
C PRO A 409 19.48 -18.58 12.64
N LEU A 410 20.38 -17.78 12.06
CA LEU A 410 20.41 -17.40 10.65
C LEU A 410 21.68 -17.93 10.01
N TYR A 411 21.54 -18.62 8.88
CA TYR A 411 22.66 -19.22 8.15
C TYR A 411 22.65 -18.86 6.67
N LEU A 412 23.81 -19.01 6.04
CA LEU A 412 24.00 -19.00 4.59
C LEU A 412 24.24 -20.43 4.10
N LEU A 413 23.62 -20.80 3.00
CA LEU A 413 24.02 -21.94 2.19
C LEU A 413 24.72 -21.42 0.91
N PRO A 414 26.06 -21.52 0.83
CA PRO A 414 26.80 -21.05 -0.34
C PRO A 414 26.47 -21.83 -1.61
N LYS A 415 26.65 -21.18 -2.76
CA LYS A 415 26.41 -21.77 -4.08
C LYS A 415 27.21 -23.07 -4.27
N GLY A 416 26.54 -24.14 -4.71
CA GLY A 416 27.16 -25.44 -4.99
C GLY A 416 27.49 -26.30 -3.76
N LYS A 417 27.21 -25.85 -2.53
CA LYS A 417 27.38 -26.67 -1.32
C LYS A 417 26.17 -27.55 -1.05
N ALA A 418 26.38 -28.72 -0.46
CA ALA A 418 25.31 -29.65 -0.10
C ALA A 418 24.51 -29.14 1.11
N TYR A 419 23.20 -29.40 1.15
CA TYR A 419 22.31 -29.00 2.24
C TYR A 419 22.53 -29.88 3.49
N LYS A 420 23.58 -29.56 4.26
CA LYS A 420 23.98 -30.25 5.49
C LYS A 420 24.44 -29.22 6.52
N THR A 421 24.28 -29.49 7.81
CA THR A 421 24.67 -28.56 8.89
C THR A 421 26.13 -28.10 8.77
N SER A 422 27.05 -28.99 8.38
CA SER A 422 28.48 -28.67 8.19
C SER A 422 28.77 -27.70 7.04
N SER A 423 27.84 -27.55 6.09
CA SER A 423 27.96 -26.64 4.96
C SER A 423 27.41 -25.24 5.24
N LEU A 424 26.67 -25.07 6.34
CA LEU A 424 26.01 -23.83 6.68
C LEU A 424 26.98 -22.89 7.36
N ILE A 425 27.00 -21.64 6.90
CA ILE A 425 27.83 -20.59 7.49
C ILE A 425 26.92 -19.72 8.36
N PRO A 426 27.19 -19.57 9.66
CA PRO A 426 26.41 -18.68 10.50
C PRO A 426 26.53 -17.24 10.00
N LEU A 427 25.40 -16.53 9.93
CA LEU A 427 25.34 -15.14 9.51
C LEU A 427 24.86 -14.26 10.64
N THR A 428 25.30 -13.00 10.61
CA THR A 428 24.73 -11.95 11.46
C THR A 428 24.04 -10.92 10.59
N TYR A 429 22.77 -10.64 10.87
CA TYR A 429 22.06 -9.53 10.26
C TYR A 429 22.28 -8.25 11.07
N VAL A 430 22.58 -7.15 10.39
CA VAL A 430 22.87 -5.84 11.01
C VAL A 430 21.69 -4.89 10.79
N ASP A 431 21.13 -4.30 11.85
CA ASP A 431 20.00 -3.33 11.79
C ASP A 431 20.31 -2.06 11.03
N ASN A 432 21.58 -1.77 10.83
CA ASN A 432 22.02 -0.57 10.14
C ASN A 432 21.78 -0.73 8.63
N THR A 433 20.63 -0.27 8.16
CA THR A 433 20.27 -0.38 6.76
C THR A 433 21.09 0.61 5.93
N PRO A 434 21.92 0.15 4.99
CA PRO A 434 22.74 1.02 4.18
C PRO A 434 21.93 1.90 3.23
N PHE A 435 22.52 3.04 2.87
CA PHE A 435 22.03 3.94 1.82
C PHE A 435 22.81 3.72 0.51
N PRO A 436 22.18 3.92 -0.66
CA PRO A 436 22.89 3.96 -1.93
C PRO A 436 23.99 5.02 -1.95
N SER A 437 25.11 4.66 -2.56
CA SER A 437 26.21 5.57 -2.86
C SER A 437 26.58 5.44 -4.34
N PHE A 438 26.86 6.58 -4.98
CA PHE A 438 27.14 6.64 -6.41
C PHE A 438 28.44 7.42 -6.63
N ALA A 439 29.38 6.81 -7.36
CA ALA A 439 30.60 7.48 -7.79
C ALA A 439 30.68 7.50 -9.32
N VAL A 440 30.96 8.67 -9.88
CA VAL A 440 31.04 8.87 -11.33
C VAL A 440 32.43 9.33 -11.69
N HIS A 441 33.15 8.49 -12.44
CA HIS A 441 34.53 8.72 -12.82
C HIS A 441 34.73 8.61 -14.32
N ARG A 442 35.72 9.33 -14.84
CA ARG A 442 36.09 9.22 -16.26
C ARG A 442 37.13 8.12 -16.43
N SER A 443 36.84 7.15 -17.29
CA SER A 443 37.76 6.07 -17.62
C SER A 443 39.05 6.62 -18.26
N LYS A 444 40.22 6.15 -17.79
CA LYS A 444 41.51 6.59 -18.33
C LYS A 444 41.87 5.77 -19.57
N VAL A 445 41.79 6.39 -20.75
CA VAL A 445 42.25 5.76 -22.00
C VAL A 445 43.79 5.67 -22.01
N LYS A 446 44.35 4.48 -22.32
CA LYS A 446 45.80 4.22 -22.43
C LYS A 446 46.45 4.85 -23.67
N THR A 447 46.20 6.13 -23.95
CA THR A 447 46.86 6.85 -25.04
C THR A 447 47.61 8.06 -24.49
N LYS A 448 48.89 8.19 -24.82
CA LYS A 448 49.72 9.32 -24.36
C LYS A 448 49.32 10.60 -25.09
N GLY A 449 48.84 11.62 -24.35
CA GLY A 449 48.64 12.99 -24.84
C GLY A 449 47.49 13.74 -24.14
N LYS A 450 47.53 15.08 -24.13
CA LYS A 450 46.49 15.94 -23.49
C LYS A 450 45.08 15.76 -24.08
N LYS A 451 44.95 15.25 -25.31
CA LYS A 451 43.66 14.91 -25.94
C LYS A 451 43.05 13.57 -25.47
N ALA A 452 43.82 12.74 -24.75
CA ALA A 452 43.34 11.46 -24.23
C ALA A 452 42.48 11.60 -22.95
N ALA A 453 42.61 12.72 -22.22
CA ALA A 453 41.87 12.97 -20.98
C ALA A 453 40.36 13.26 -21.20
N LEU A 454 39.96 13.62 -22.43
CA LEU A 454 38.57 13.96 -22.77
C LEU A 454 37.84 12.86 -23.56
N ALA A 455 38.51 11.76 -23.91
CA ALA A 455 38.01 10.73 -24.82
C ALA A 455 37.57 9.42 -24.12
N GLY A 456 37.69 9.34 -22.79
CA GLY A 456 37.25 8.18 -22.02
C GLY A 456 35.74 8.15 -21.80
N ASN A 457 35.17 6.95 -21.80
CA ASN A 457 33.80 6.71 -21.32
C ASN A 457 33.67 7.13 -19.86
N ILE A 458 32.45 7.44 -19.47
CA ILE A 458 32.11 7.80 -18.10
C ILE A 458 31.57 6.55 -17.42
N GLU A 459 32.23 6.17 -16.34
CA GLU A 459 31.92 4.99 -15.57
C GLU A 459 31.18 5.41 -14.29
N THR A 460 30.10 4.69 -13.98
CA THR A 460 29.31 4.90 -12.77
C THR A 460 29.52 3.71 -11.85
N ALA A 461 30.28 3.89 -10.78
CA ALA A 461 30.41 2.92 -9.71
C ALA A 461 29.21 3.01 -8.76
N LEU A 462 28.48 1.91 -8.64
CA LEU A 462 27.36 1.74 -7.72
C LEU A 462 27.85 1.08 -6.44
N GLY A 463 27.34 1.53 -5.30
CA GLY A 463 27.66 0.94 -4.01
C GLY A 463 26.66 1.29 -2.94
N ILE A 464 27.00 0.89 -1.73
CA ILE A 464 26.27 1.23 -0.52
C ILE A 464 27.20 1.87 0.50
N ASP A 465 26.69 2.85 1.22
CA ASP A 465 27.37 3.45 2.36
C ASP A 465 26.98 2.69 3.64
N ILE A 466 27.99 2.12 4.30
CA ILE A 466 27.89 1.55 5.64
C ILE A 466 28.77 2.38 6.58
N ASN A 467 28.16 3.24 7.39
CA ASN A 467 28.86 4.04 8.42
C ASN A 467 30.04 4.89 7.88
N GLY A 468 29.92 5.40 6.66
CA GLY A 468 30.93 6.22 5.99
C GLY A 468 31.92 5.41 5.13
N GLU A 469 31.81 4.09 5.11
CA GLU A 469 32.57 3.23 4.19
C GLU A 469 31.71 2.84 2.99
N ILE A 470 32.19 3.16 1.78
CA ILE A 470 31.50 2.82 0.53
C ILE A 470 31.92 1.41 0.11
N ILE A 471 30.95 0.49 0.08
CA ILE A 471 31.14 -0.86 -0.42
C ILE A 471 30.55 -0.94 -1.84
N PRO A 472 31.38 -1.22 -2.87
CA PRO A 472 30.91 -1.39 -4.24
C PRO A 472 29.92 -2.55 -4.35
N LEU A 473 28.92 -2.40 -5.22
CA LEU A 473 27.91 -3.44 -5.50
C LEU A 473 28.56 -4.73 -6.02
N GLU A 474 29.68 -4.63 -6.74
CA GLU A 474 30.47 -5.77 -7.24
C GLU A 474 31.04 -6.66 -6.12
N LYS A 475 31.23 -6.11 -4.92
CA LYS A 475 31.68 -6.89 -3.76
C LYS A 475 30.54 -7.63 -3.06
N ASN A 476 29.30 -7.41 -3.46
CA ASN A 476 28.15 -8.10 -2.89
C ASN A 476 28.12 -9.56 -3.37
N GLU A 477 28.30 -10.51 -2.45
CA GLU A 477 28.28 -11.93 -2.76
C GLU A 477 26.91 -12.43 -3.29
N LEU A 478 25.84 -11.65 -3.10
CA LEU A 478 24.48 -11.99 -3.52
C LEU A 478 24.13 -11.52 -4.94
N ASN A 479 24.95 -10.64 -5.56
CA ASN A 479 24.63 -9.99 -6.84
C ASN A 479 23.20 -9.42 -6.90
N ASN A 480 22.77 -8.76 -5.81
CA ASN A 480 21.41 -8.24 -5.69
C ASN A 480 21.39 -6.87 -4.98
N PRO A 481 20.68 -5.85 -5.49
CA PRO A 481 20.66 -4.53 -4.87
C PRO A 481 19.74 -4.43 -3.64
N LEU A 482 18.96 -5.47 -3.33
CA LEU A 482 18.08 -5.51 -2.16
C LEU A 482 18.82 -5.98 -0.90
N LEU A 483 19.62 -7.04 -1.03
CA LEU A 483 20.29 -7.73 0.07
C LEU A 483 21.79 -7.80 -0.20
N PHE A 484 22.58 -7.36 0.78
CA PHE A 484 24.03 -7.29 0.68
C PHE A 484 24.66 -8.25 1.68
N LEU A 485 25.56 -9.09 1.19
CA LEU A 485 26.39 -9.96 2.00
C LEU A 485 27.84 -9.53 1.83
N PHE A 486 28.44 -9.08 2.93
CA PHE A 486 29.84 -8.66 2.98
C PHE A 486 30.44 -9.05 4.34
N ASP A 487 31.61 -9.71 4.33
CA ASP A 487 32.31 -10.15 5.54
C ASP A 487 31.42 -10.93 6.53
N LYS A 488 30.62 -11.89 5.99
CA LYS A 488 29.64 -12.71 6.75
C LYS A 488 28.55 -11.92 7.48
N LYS A 489 28.43 -10.63 7.21
CA LYS A 489 27.35 -9.76 7.70
C LYS A 489 26.38 -9.50 6.57
N MET A 490 25.10 -9.59 6.91
CA MET A 490 24.00 -9.34 6.00
C MET A 490 23.41 -7.96 6.30
N TYR A 491 23.18 -7.20 5.24
CA TYR A 491 22.58 -5.88 5.27
C TYR A 491 21.40 -5.85 4.30
N LEU A 492 20.27 -5.30 4.75
CA LEU A 492 19.12 -5.01 3.91
C LEU A 492 19.15 -3.52 3.61
N ILE A 493 19.05 -3.14 2.34
CA ILE A 493 19.03 -1.73 1.94
C ILE A 493 17.94 -0.94 2.66
N HIS A 494 18.13 0.38 2.83
CA HIS A 494 17.22 1.21 3.61
C HIS A 494 15.76 1.18 3.10
N LYS A 495 15.53 1.34 1.80
CA LYS A 495 14.18 1.27 1.21
C LYS A 495 14.13 0.41 -0.05
N ALA A 496 12.94 -0.10 -0.37
CA ALA A 496 12.69 -0.78 -1.66
C ALA A 496 13.06 0.12 -2.86
N GLN A 497 12.69 1.40 -2.80
CA GLN A 497 13.00 2.38 -3.86
C GLN A 497 14.50 2.55 -4.09
N ASP A 498 15.32 2.42 -3.03
CA ASP A 498 16.77 2.50 -3.12
C ASP A 498 17.32 1.34 -3.98
N ALA A 499 16.79 0.12 -3.79
CA ALA A 499 17.12 -1.03 -4.63
C ALA A 499 16.68 -0.82 -6.08
N CYS A 500 15.49 -0.23 -6.30
CA CYS A 500 15.02 0.13 -7.63
C CYS A 500 15.98 1.10 -8.33
N LYS A 501 16.49 2.13 -7.60
CA LYS A 501 17.43 3.10 -8.16
C LYS A 501 18.76 2.43 -8.52
N LEU A 502 19.31 1.60 -7.65
CA LEU A 502 20.53 0.85 -7.95
C LEU A 502 20.35 -0.04 -9.18
N ALA A 503 19.26 -0.83 -9.23
CA ALA A 503 18.95 -1.69 -10.38
C ALA A 503 18.78 -0.90 -11.69
N SER A 504 18.18 0.29 -11.63
CA SER A 504 17.95 1.13 -12.82
C SER A 504 19.23 1.69 -13.45
N LEU A 505 20.35 1.65 -12.72
CA LEU A 505 21.65 2.14 -13.16
C LEU A 505 22.64 1.03 -13.50
N GLU A 506 22.28 -0.25 -13.31
CA GLU A 506 23.12 -1.40 -13.70
C GLU A 506 23.42 -1.40 -15.22
N ASP A 507 22.50 -0.87 -16.03
CA ASP A 507 22.70 -0.73 -17.49
C ASP A 507 23.56 0.49 -17.87
N HIS A 508 23.84 1.38 -16.91
CA HIS A 508 24.57 2.64 -17.11
C HIS A 508 25.95 2.67 -16.44
N LEU A 509 26.52 1.49 -16.15
CA LEU A 509 27.85 1.36 -15.56
C LEU A 509 28.95 1.98 -16.44
N SER A 510 28.76 2.00 -17.78
CA SER A 510 29.63 2.70 -18.72
C SER A 510 28.79 3.45 -19.75
N THR A 511 28.86 4.78 -19.74
CA THR A 511 28.17 5.69 -20.67
C THR A 511 29.18 6.35 -21.59
N ASP A 512 28.86 6.43 -22.89
CA ASP A 512 29.70 7.14 -23.86
C ASP A 512 29.53 8.67 -23.76
N GLN A 513 30.37 9.41 -24.47
CA GLN A 513 30.34 10.87 -24.43
C GLN A 513 29.10 11.47 -25.11
N ALA A 514 28.45 10.74 -26.01
CA ALA A 514 27.27 11.20 -26.74
C ALA A 514 25.99 11.15 -25.89
N HIS A 515 25.85 10.11 -25.06
CA HIS A 515 24.71 9.90 -24.17
C HIS A 515 24.94 10.46 -22.76
N TRP A 516 26.17 10.87 -22.44
CA TRP A 516 26.48 11.53 -21.16
C TRP A 516 25.57 12.73 -20.82
N PRO A 517 25.27 13.66 -21.75
CA PRO A 517 24.43 14.82 -21.45
C PRO A 517 23.02 14.43 -20.95
N SER A 518 22.38 13.46 -21.60
CA SER A 518 21.05 12.99 -21.20
C SER A 518 21.12 12.18 -19.91
N TYR A 519 22.11 11.32 -19.75
CA TYR A 519 22.31 10.55 -18.52
C TYR A 519 22.52 11.45 -17.29
N LEU A 520 23.38 12.47 -17.41
CA LEU A 520 23.63 13.41 -16.32
C LEU A 520 22.36 14.21 -15.97
N LYS A 521 21.65 14.72 -16.97
CA LYS A 521 20.45 15.55 -16.77
C LYS A 521 19.26 14.76 -16.23
N ASP A 522 18.96 13.61 -16.82
CA ASP A 522 17.71 12.89 -16.59
C ASP A 522 17.81 11.87 -15.45
N LYS A 523 19.02 11.41 -15.11
CA LYS A 523 19.25 10.39 -14.06
C LYS A 523 20.06 10.93 -12.89
N LEU A 524 21.30 11.37 -13.12
CA LEU A 524 22.24 11.68 -12.03
C LEU A 524 21.91 12.95 -11.26
N ILE A 525 21.49 14.04 -11.91
CA ILE A 525 21.09 15.28 -11.22
C ILE A 525 19.87 15.06 -10.32
N PRO A 526 18.79 14.37 -10.75
CA PRO A 526 17.71 13.99 -9.85
C PRO A 526 18.17 13.12 -8.68
N LEU A 527 19.09 12.17 -8.93
CA LEU A 527 19.63 11.29 -7.88
C LEU A 527 20.47 12.05 -6.85
N SER A 528 21.26 13.04 -7.27
CA SER A 528 22.12 13.83 -6.37
C SER A 528 21.34 14.72 -5.40
N LYS A 529 20.04 14.92 -5.62
CA LYS A 529 19.15 15.59 -4.66
C LYS A 529 18.74 14.69 -3.49
N ILE A 530 18.82 13.37 -3.68
CA ILE A 530 18.32 12.38 -2.72
C ILE A 530 19.49 11.62 -2.06
N TYR A 531 20.55 11.34 -2.81
CA TYR A 531 21.70 10.55 -2.37
C TYR A 531 23.01 11.31 -2.55
N ALA A 532 24.04 10.90 -1.80
CA ALA A 532 25.39 11.38 -2.02
C ALA A 532 25.93 10.80 -3.34
N VAL A 533 26.22 11.70 -4.30
CA VAL A 533 26.86 11.36 -5.57
C VAL A 533 28.21 12.05 -5.63
N THR A 534 29.29 11.28 -5.72
CA THR A 534 30.64 11.79 -5.88
C THR A 534 31.03 11.79 -7.35
N PHE A 535 31.47 12.93 -7.85
CA PHE A 535 31.91 13.07 -9.25
C PHE A 535 33.41 13.40 -9.29
N ASP A 536 34.10 12.90 -10.31
CA ASP A 536 35.48 13.31 -10.58
C ASP A 536 35.59 14.82 -10.85
N LYS A 537 36.75 15.39 -10.50
CA LYS A 537 37.02 16.85 -10.56
C LYS A 537 36.91 17.44 -11.96
N ASP A 538 37.06 16.65 -13.02
CA ASP A 538 36.93 17.09 -14.41
C ASP A 538 35.47 17.14 -14.88
N LEU A 539 34.56 16.46 -14.17
CA LEU A 539 33.13 16.41 -14.43
C LEU A 539 32.34 17.46 -13.63
N VAL A 540 32.96 18.13 -12.65
CA VAL A 540 32.31 19.14 -11.79
C VAL A 540 32.96 20.50 -11.91
N GLU A 541 32.12 21.54 -11.92
CA GLU A 541 32.53 22.93 -11.76
C GLU A 541 31.77 23.55 -10.59
N TYR A 542 32.49 24.15 -9.63
CA TYR A 542 31.89 24.82 -8.49
C TYR A 542 31.86 26.33 -8.75
N LYS A 543 30.66 26.93 -8.64
CA LYS A 543 30.48 28.38 -8.70
C LYS A 543 29.95 28.89 -7.36
N GLN A 544 30.66 29.83 -6.77
CA GLN A 544 30.31 30.45 -5.48
C GLN A 544 30.03 31.95 -5.66
N ASP A 545 29.35 32.54 -4.68
CA ASP A 545 29.07 33.98 -4.58
C ASP A 545 28.32 34.61 -5.78
N ILE A 546 27.55 33.80 -6.51
CA ILE A 546 26.66 34.31 -7.56
C ILE A 546 25.39 34.86 -6.91
N LYS A 547 25.13 36.16 -7.06
CA LYS A 547 23.88 36.77 -6.61
C LYS A 547 22.75 36.43 -7.59
N PRO A 548 21.60 35.93 -7.11
CA PRO A 548 20.46 35.65 -7.98
C PRO A 548 19.77 36.94 -8.42
N THR A 549 19.14 36.89 -9.58
CA THR A 549 18.08 37.84 -9.93
C THR A 549 16.79 37.38 -9.28
N CYS A 550 16.29 38.15 -8.32
CA CYS A 550 15.04 37.87 -7.63
C CYS A 550 13.83 38.21 -8.52
N ALA A 551 12.87 37.31 -8.59
CA ALA A 551 11.62 37.46 -9.31
C ALA A 551 10.46 36.90 -8.47
N VAL A 552 9.23 37.21 -8.86
CA VAL A 552 8.03 36.56 -8.31
C VAL A 552 7.16 36.04 -9.44
N PHE A 553 6.58 34.87 -9.24
CA PHE A 553 5.43 34.42 -10.02
C PHE A 553 4.15 34.76 -9.28
N LEU A 554 3.21 35.33 -10.01
CA LEU A 554 1.89 35.71 -9.51
C LEU A 554 0.87 34.73 -10.07
N GLY A 555 -0.03 34.24 -9.21
CA GLY A 555 -1.09 33.34 -9.60
C GLY A 555 -2.37 33.60 -8.82
N GLU A 556 -3.50 33.17 -9.36
CA GLU A 556 -4.79 33.20 -8.67
C GLU A 556 -5.24 31.78 -8.40
N GLN A 557 -5.64 31.49 -7.16
CA GLN A 557 -6.17 30.20 -6.77
C GLN A 557 -7.41 30.40 -5.88
N ALA A 558 -8.57 30.06 -6.44
CA ALA A 558 -9.88 30.28 -5.83
C ALA A 558 -10.08 31.74 -5.37
N SER A 559 -10.10 32.01 -4.07
CA SER A 559 -10.27 33.36 -3.50
C SER A 559 -8.96 33.98 -3.02
N TYR A 560 -7.81 33.46 -3.44
CA TYR A 560 -6.49 33.90 -3.00
C TYR A 560 -5.60 34.29 -4.18
N PHE A 561 -4.83 35.35 -3.96
CA PHE A 561 -3.72 35.74 -4.80
C PHE A 561 -2.43 35.15 -4.22
N ILE A 562 -1.70 34.39 -5.03
CA ILE A 562 -0.50 33.64 -4.67
C ILE A 562 0.73 34.36 -5.24
N ILE A 563 1.77 34.50 -4.41
CA ILE A 563 3.06 35.07 -4.79
C ILE A 563 4.13 34.01 -4.49
N LYS A 564 4.77 33.50 -5.53
CA LYS A 564 5.85 32.52 -5.45
C LYS A 564 7.19 33.20 -5.70
N PRO A 565 8.10 33.29 -4.71
CA PRO A 565 9.43 33.81 -4.92
C PRO A 565 10.26 32.87 -5.79
N VAL A 566 10.99 33.43 -6.75
CA VAL A 566 11.88 32.71 -7.64
C VAL A 566 13.22 33.43 -7.72
N PHE A 567 14.29 32.65 -7.72
CA PHE A 567 15.67 33.12 -7.75
C PHE A 567 16.33 32.59 -9.01
N LYS A 568 16.67 33.49 -9.93
CA LYS A 568 17.30 33.12 -11.19
C LYS A 568 18.81 33.20 -11.06
N TYR A 569 19.46 32.05 -11.19
CA TYR A 569 20.92 31.89 -11.23
C TYR A 569 21.33 31.54 -12.66
N GLU A 570 21.94 32.50 -13.38
CA GLU A 570 22.20 32.40 -14.82
C GLU A 570 20.93 32.00 -15.61
N ASP A 571 20.93 30.84 -16.26
CA ASP A 571 19.83 30.32 -17.08
C ASP A 571 18.88 29.40 -16.30
N THR A 572 19.10 29.21 -14.99
CA THR A 572 18.31 28.30 -14.15
C THR A 572 17.50 29.06 -13.12
N GLU A 573 16.23 28.71 -12.99
CA GLU A 573 15.32 29.24 -11.97
C GLU A 573 15.24 28.28 -10.78
N ALA A 574 15.35 28.83 -9.58
CA ALA A 574 15.19 28.11 -8.34
C ALA A 574 14.07 28.73 -7.51
N GLY A 575 13.11 27.90 -7.09
CA GLY A 575 12.08 28.33 -6.13
C GLY A 575 12.68 28.59 -4.75
N TRP A 576 11.92 29.28 -3.91
CA TRP A 576 12.24 29.36 -2.49
C TRP A 576 12.22 27.96 -1.86
N ASN A 577 13.35 27.55 -1.25
CA ASN A 577 13.49 26.32 -0.49
C ASN A 577 14.73 26.41 0.45
N GLU A 578 15.02 25.34 1.18
CA GLU A 578 16.15 25.25 2.12
C GLU A 578 17.47 24.75 1.48
N GLU A 579 17.45 24.32 0.22
CA GLU A 579 18.64 23.77 -0.46
C GLU A 579 19.76 24.81 -0.53
N GLN A 580 20.99 24.42 -0.24
CA GLN A 580 22.16 25.33 -0.20
C GLN A 580 22.83 25.49 -1.57
N SER A 581 22.55 24.62 -2.52
CA SER A 581 23.19 24.61 -3.85
C SER A 581 22.26 24.12 -4.93
N LEU A 582 22.49 24.56 -6.16
CA LEU A 582 21.82 24.13 -7.37
C LEU A 582 22.79 23.30 -8.22
N SER A 583 22.33 22.15 -8.68
CA SER A 583 23.06 21.29 -9.62
C SER A 583 22.54 21.53 -11.03
N ILE A 584 23.38 22.05 -11.91
CA ILE A 584 23.04 22.45 -13.27
C ILE A 584 23.92 21.68 -14.25
N TYR A 585 23.38 21.31 -15.40
CA TYR A 585 24.17 20.80 -16.52
C TYR A 585 24.59 21.95 -17.44
N LYS A 586 25.89 22.15 -17.67
CA LYS A 586 26.42 23.12 -18.64
C LYS A 586 27.71 22.58 -19.28
N ASP A 587 27.79 22.63 -20.61
CA ASP A 587 28.98 22.26 -21.39
C ASP A 587 29.58 20.86 -21.07
N GLY A 588 28.73 19.86 -20.81
CA GLY A 588 29.20 18.50 -20.50
C GLY A 588 29.62 18.29 -19.06
N LYS A 589 29.47 19.29 -18.19
CA LYS A 589 29.83 19.24 -16.77
C LYS A 589 28.63 19.48 -15.86
N LEU A 590 28.75 18.95 -14.66
CA LEU A 590 27.90 19.29 -13.53
C LEU A 590 28.40 20.59 -12.89
N VAL A 591 27.66 21.68 -13.05
CA VAL A 591 27.92 22.95 -12.39
C VAL A 591 27.15 23.00 -11.08
N ILE A 592 27.84 23.02 -9.95
CA ILE A 592 27.23 23.20 -8.64
C ILE A 592 27.34 24.69 -8.27
N VAL A 593 26.20 25.38 -8.30
CA VAL A 593 26.08 26.79 -7.92
C VAL A 593 25.66 26.88 -6.46
N GLN A 594 26.49 27.47 -5.61
CA GLN A 594 26.10 27.77 -4.23
C GLN A 594 25.07 28.90 -4.22
N ARG A 595 23.93 28.67 -3.57
CA ARG A 595 22.85 29.64 -3.47
C ARG A 595 23.26 30.75 -2.51
N HIS A 596 23.05 32.00 -2.91
CA HIS A 596 23.35 33.17 -2.11
C HIS A 596 22.19 33.45 -1.13
N LYS A 597 22.07 32.61 -0.09
CA LYS A 597 20.95 32.60 0.87
C LYS A 597 20.72 33.94 1.56
N GLU A 598 21.74 34.75 1.76
CA GLU A 598 21.60 36.09 2.33
C GLU A 598 20.70 36.98 1.45
N THR A 599 20.88 36.94 0.13
CA THR A 599 20.07 37.72 -0.81
C THR A 599 18.67 37.14 -0.95
N GLU A 600 18.54 35.80 -0.96
CA GLU A 600 17.24 35.14 -0.99
C GLU A 600 16.39 35.51 0.24
N ASN A 601 16.98 35.40 1.43
CA ASN A 601 16.30 35.70 2.69
C ASN A 601 15.94 37.18 2.83
N ALA A 602 16.81 38.09 2.38
CA ALA A 602 16.49 39.51 2.35
C ALA A 602 15.28 39.80 1.45
N PHE A 603 15.19 39.15 0.29
CA PHE A 603 14.04 39.28 -0.61
C PHE A 603 12.76 38.70 -0.02
N ILE A 604 12.84 37.54 0.63
CA ILE A 604 11.69 36.90 1.30
C ILE A 604 11.18 37.76 2.45
N GLN A 605 12.08 38.35 3.25
CA GLN A 605 11.71 39.29 4.31
C GLN A 605 11.06 40.57 3.75
N MET A 606 11.56 41.07 2.62
CA MET A 606 10.93 42.19 1.92
C MET A 606 9.48 41.83 1.53
N LEU A 607 9.25 40.66 0.93
CA LEU A 607 7.92 40.19 0.55
C LEU A 607 6.98 40.01 1.75
N GLN A 608 7.47 39.45 2.86
CA GLN A 608 6.71 39.30 4.12
C GLN A 608 6.17 40.63 4.64
N ASN A 609 6.96 41.70 4.49
CA ASN A 609 6.63 43.02 5.02
C ASN A 609 5.75 43.86 4.08
N LEU A 610 5.40 43.36 2.89
CA LEU A 610 4.58 44.10 1.93
C LEU A 610 3.14 44.31 2.40
N HIS A 611 2.55 43.35 3.12
CA HIS A 611 1.16 43.47 3.57
C HIS A 611 0.85 42.67 4.83
N THR A 612 0.12 43.26 5.77
CA THR A 612 -0.21 42.66 7.08
C THR A 612 -1.07 41.40 7.00
N HIS A 613 -1.87 41.25 5.94
CA HIS A 613 -2.68 40.06 5.68
C HIS A 613 -2.02 39.06 4.73
N LEU A 614 -0.77 39.29 4.31
CA LEU A 614 -0.02 38.32 3.54
C LEU A 614 0.41 37.17 4.45
N ARG A 615 -0.04 35.96 4.13
CA ARG A 615 0.29 34.76 4.90
C ARG A 615 1.41 33.99 4.22
N VAL A 616 2.39 33.59 5.00
CA VAL A 616 3.43 32.65 4.58
C VAL A 616 2.86 31.25 4.59
N GLN A 617 3.01 30.53 3.50
CA GLN A 617 2.77 29.10 3.44
C GLN A 617 4.11 28.38 3.49
N ASP A 618 4.57 28.08 4.72
CA ASP A 618 5.88 27.45 4.94
C ASP A 618 6.04 26.12 4.19
N THR A 619 4.94 25.38 3.99
CA THR A 619 4.93 24.08 3.30
C THR A 619 5.09 24.16 1.79
N GLU A 620 4.63 25.25 1.18
CA GLU A 620 4.68 25.46 -0.28
C GLU A 620 5.70 26.53 -0.67
N HIS A 621 6.42 27.08 0.31
CA HIS A 621 7.39 28.17 0.15
C HIS A 621 6.84 29.31 -0.72
N GLN A 622 5.61 29.73 -0.42
CA GLN A 622 4.92 30.79 -1.14
C GLN A 622 4.14 31.69 -0.19
N PHE A 623 3.67 32.82 -0.71
CA PHE A 623 2.82 33.75 0.00
C PHE A 623 1.42 33.74 -0.59
N ALA A 624 0.43 33.99 0.25
CA ALA A 624 -0.91 34.19 -0.24
C ALA A 624 -1.67 35.26 0.55
N ILE A 625 -2.55 35.95 -0.17
CA ILE A 625 -3.43 36.97 0.36
C ILE A 625 -4.83 36.78 -0.22
N HIS A 626 -5.84 36.85 0.64
CA HIS A 626 -7.23 36.72 0.20
C HIS A 626 -7.62 37.90 -0.71
N SER A 627 -8.37 37.64 -1.77
CA SER A 627 -8.77 38.61 -2.80
C SER A 627 -9.36 39.91 -2.23
N LYS A 628 -10.21 39.78 -1.19
CA LYS A 628 -10.75 40.90 -0.39
C LYS A 628 -9.70 41.93 0.08
N TYR A 629 -8.49 41.48 0.41
CA TYR A 629 -7.39 42.34 0.89
C TYR A 629 -6.34 42.62 -0.19
N ALA A 630 -6.24 41.77 -1.22
CA ALA A 630 -5.23 41.85 -2.26
C ALA A 630 -5.24 43.20 -3.01
N LEU A 631 -6.42 43.80 -3.22
CA LEU A 631 -6.57 45.08 -3.93
C LEU A 631 -6.64 46.32 -3.01
N GLN A 632 -6.45 46.16 -1.71
CA GLN A 632 -6.53 47.29 -0.78
C GLN A 632 -5.21 48.05 -0.74
N LYS A 633 -5.24 49.38 -0.67
CA LYS A 633 -4.04 50.23 -0.39
C LYS A 633 -2.87 50.11 -1.36
N ASN A 634 -3.05 49.52 -2.55
CA ASN A 634 -2.03 49.43 -3.62
C ASN A 634 -0.65 48.92 -3.17
N TRP A 635 -0.62 48.03 -2.17
CA TRP A 635 0.63 47.51 -1.57
C TRP A 635 1.51 46.72 -2.56
N PHE A 636 0.98 46.34 -3.73
CA PHE A 636 1.67 45.59 -4.77
C PHE A 636 2.43 46.49 -5.76
N LEU A 637 2.27 47.82 -5.72
CA LEU A 637 3.04 48.75 -6.56
C LEU A 637 4.56 48.73 -6.30
N PRO A 638 5.06 48.61 -5.05
CA PRO A 638 6.50 48.45 -4.78
C PRO A 638 7.13 47.17 -5.33
N LEU A 639 6.32 46.27 -5.89
CA LEU A 639 6.72 44.99 -6.45
C LEU A 639 7.09 45.09 -7.95
N PHE A 640 6.66 46.17 -8.62
CA PHE A 640 6.94 46.52 -10.02
C PHE A 640 7.78 47.80 -10.07
#